data_AF-A0A834VNF0-F1
#
_entry.id   AF-A0A834VNF0-F1
#
_cell.length_a   1.000
_cell.length_b   1.000
_cell.length_c   1.000
_cell.angle_alpha   90.00
_cell.angle_beta   90.00
_cell.angle_gamma   90.00
#
_symmetry.space_group_name_H-M   'P 1'
#
loop_
_entity.id
_entity.type
_entity.pdbx_description
1 polymer ?
#
loop_
_entity_poly.entity_id
_entity_poly.type
_entity_poly.pdbx_seq_one_letter_code
_entity_poly.pdbx_strand_id
1 'polypeptide(L)'
;MSCINAAIEAIESRDPGDKFTYSEVARRFGVDRSTLSRRHQQIRGSNEAKSRNQQLLHPHQELQLLEHIDELTEAGLPPTRTMIQNFASAIAGRAASQSWVTRFFHRHPDAIISRWSTGLDRNRHRADSVYKYESYFDLLSTKMAQHHIRAQDVYNMDEKGFLIGVTGRSKRVFSKQKYETGGFKKVIQDGNRDWITVIAAICADGSTLPPAIIYEATSGNMYARWVDDIAIDDPVYVTSSPSGWTNDQVGLAWLEQVFDRHTKEKAGNHTRLLILDGHGSHVTMDTHTLQPLDVVMFKPLAAAYSLSLQHYLQASHGLLAVRKDDFYRLFKPAWDSSFIKKHALKAFKATGIAPIDPEVVLKKFRKSTLTAPPPLVNVSRATITNLINQAYDPSSIAANNLSEILLRLQAAKEIAEYEKDALRAALHQRKAFHSGAVWWSPCKLREARFRQLVKEKEKEKELLDKIELKEAKENNRIYQLKIKEAARAAREEAKKVRDEAKAVKAAELDAKRRDRDAAKAIQQPQSGKRKASKPAAKQQPKKRRVGGAGGGTLAENEILQTRSIFQNGRLANIELGLSTHAIRQLYLACVTSVSDYGAQIYWQNQPYATKKLQSLHNLACRKTLGVFRTAPTVPTSLEASLLPPAIRLNSTIRNYASRANLLANTHPIAKAITRIQSTNLQRSKKPNQHRQLQTITNAIPKNNKRDTEQTIPYRFRPWDTLNYTVTVSQKSKEEEANAHQAYIKTRLDNYTTIYSDASQTQEGKGIGVGIAVYNSTQQEIYSETVNIGQYQLVYNGELEGITRAFEYAAKNATTDQEFEVYADNQAAIYRLKNLSDNPGQHWQLRCLKAANTIRRKQANIHLLWAPGHTDIVGNERADYLAKEATKEDPRSTTKSIAYLGTTIKRIQQTEQRQEYEKYKARATALNKATYSAKYPLKISKTIQMPQNTKRVTSSAFYSLKLGHGYFNSYLKRFKKRDSNRCTCQNIQTPEHLLLYCHLYKDHRKTLLQTIKHRPVTLPLLLHTSIGIEATLAFITSTRIGTRKWYLGQPTEDLQRDTV
;
A
#
# COMPACT_ATOMS: atom_id res chain seq x y z
N MET A 1 -59.99 -29.68 28.41
CA MET A 1 -59.59 -31.05 28.80
C MET A 1 -60.31 -32.04 27.91
N SER A 2 -59.67 -33.13 27.45
CA SER A 2 -60.37 -34.12 26.61
C SER A 2 -61.49 -34.80 27.42
N CYS A 3 -62.67 -35.07 26.83
CA CYS A 3 -63.82 -35.67 27.51
C CYS A 3 -63.49 -36.97 28.25
N ILE A 4 -62.44 -37.69 27.81
CA ILE A 4 -61.93 -38.89 28.48
C ILE A 4 -61.26 -38.57 29.82
N ASN A 5 -60.53 -37.47 29.95
CA ASN A 5 -59.83 -37.15 31.20
C ASN A 5 -60.83 -36.72 32.28
N ALA A 6 -61.88 -35.97 31.90
CA ALA A 6 -62.99 -35.66 32.79
C ALA A 6 -63.77 -36.93 33.22
N ALA A 7 -63.90 -37.90 32.33
CA ALA A 7 -64.53 -39.20 32.64
C ALA A 7 -63.68 -40.06 33.61
N ILE A 8 -62.35 -39.95 33.57
CA ILE A 8 -61.44 -40.65 34.50
C ILE A 8 -61.47 -39.98 35.87
N GLU A 9 -61.42 -38.65 35.93
CA GLU A 9 -61.51 -37.87 37.17
C GLU A 9 -62.84 -38.10 37.89
N ALA A 10 -63.94 -38.26 37.14
CA ALA A 10 -65.26 -38.63 37.67
C ALA A 10 -65.37 -40.09 38.16
N ILE A 11 -64.41 -40.96 37.82
CA ILE A 11 -64.27 -42.32 38.34
C ILE A 11 -63.38 -42.29 39.60
N GLU A 12 -62.27 -41.57 39.56
CA GLU A 12 -61.28 -41.48 40.65
C GLU A 12 -61.75 -40.63 41.84
N SER A 13 -62.72 -39.74 41.64
CA SER A 13 -63.34 -38.92 42.70
C SER A 13 -64.46 -39.62 43.48
N ARG A 14 -64.75 -40.89 43.19
CA ARG A 14 -65.76 -41.68 43.93
C ARG A 14 -65.14 -42.35 45.15
N ASP A 15 -65.93 -42.51 46.20
CA ASP A 15 -65.48 -43.14 47.43
C ASP A 15 -65.07 -44.61 47.21
N PRO A 16 -64.00 -45.08 47.88
CA PRO A 16 -63.51 -46.45 47.74
C PRO A 16 -64.55 -47.45 48.24
N GLY A 17 -65.22 -48.13 47.29
CA GLY A 17 -66.29 -49.11 47.55
C GLY A 17 -67.53 -48.93 46.66
N ASP A 18 -67.64 -47.79 45.98
CA ASP A 18 -68.81 -47.44 45.19
C ASP A 18 -68.82 -48.18 43.83
N LYS A 19 -69.87 -48.98 43.57
CA LYS A 19 -69.96 -49.80 42.35
C LYS A 19 -70.40 -48.95 41.16
N PHE A 20 -69.52 -48.79 40.17
CA PHE A 20 -69.84 -48.10 38.92
C PHE A 20 -69.62 -48.98 37.70
N THR A 21 -70.34 -48.70 36.61
CA THR A 21 -70.14 -49.36 35.33
C THR A 21 -69.50 -48.40 34.32
N TYR A 22 -68.43 -48.86 33.64
CA TYR A 22 -67.75 -48.05 32.62
C TYR A 22 -68.68 -47.59 31.50
N SER A 23 -69.73 -48.35 31.19
CA SER A 23 -70.73 -48.01 30.17
C SER A 23 -71.55 -46.77 30.53
N GLU A 24 -71.86 -46.59 31.81
CA GLU A 24 -72.64 -45.45 32.29
C GLU A 24 -71.83 -44.15 32.26
N VAL A 25 -70.57 -44.22 32.72
CA VAL A 25 -69.64 -43.07 32.67
C VAL A 25 -69.28 -42.73 31.22
N ALA A 26 -69.02 -43.73 30.39
CA ALA A 26 -68.78 -43.56 28.95
C ALA A 26 -69.92 -42.81 28.25
N ARG A 27 -71.17 -43.18 28.53
CA ARG A 27 -72.36 -42.53 27.98
C ARG A 27 -72.54 -41.09 28.49
N ARG A 28 -72.28 -40.85 29.78
CA ARG A 28 -72.40 -39.52 30.41
C ARG A 28 -71.42 -38.50 29.81
N PHE A 29 -70.22 -38.94 29.44
CA PHE A 29 -69.17 -38.06 28.92
C PHE A 29 -68.95 -38.18 27.39
N GLY A 30 -69.76 -38.98 26.69
CA GLY A 30 -69.67 -39.14 25.23
C GLY A 30 -68.37 -39.81 24.75
N VAL A 31 -67.93 -40.84 25.46
CA VAL A 31 -66.64 -41.51 25.25
C VAL A 31 -66.86 -43.01 24.98
N ASP A 32 -66.05 -43.62 24.11
CA ASP A 32 -66.07 -45.08 23.92
C ASP A 32 -65.67 -45.85 25.19
N ARG A 33 -66.54 -46.80 25.61
CA ARG A 33 -66.39 -47.58 26.85
C ARG A 33 -65.09 -48.37 26.90
N SER A 34 -64.67 -48.95 25.77
CA SER A 34 -63.44 -49.75 25.71
C SER A 34 -62.19 -48.88 25.89
N THR A 35 -62.23 -47.66 25.34
CA THR A 35 -61.17 -46.66 25.43
C THR A 35 -61.06 -46.09 26.85
N LEU A 36 -62.19 -45.82 27.52
CA LEU A 36 -62.24 -45.37 28.91
C LEU A 36 -61.68 -46.42 29.88
N SER A 37 -62.13 -47.68 29.75
CA SER A 37 -61.66 -48.80 30.60
C SER A 37 -60.16 -49.03 30.46
N ARG A 38 -59.62 -49.02 29.23
CA ARG A 38 -58.18 -49.25 28.97
C ARG A 38 -57.29 -48.11 29.46
N ARG A 39 -57.80 -46.87 29.53
CA ARG A 39 -57.08 -45.71 30.07
C ARG A 39 -57.09 -45.70 31.60
N HIS A 40 -58.22 -45.98 32.24
CA HIS A 40 -58.33 -46.01 33.70
C HIS A 40 -57.52 -47.17 34.31
N GLN A 41 -57.52 -48.34 33.68
CA GLN A 41 -56.70 -49.50 34.10
C GLN A 41 -55.21 -49.38 33.72
N GLN A 42 -54.74 -48.21 33.24
CA GLN A 42 -53.34 -47.95 32.87
C GLN A 42 -52.78 -48.84 31.74
N ILE A 43 -53.59 -49.67 31.06
CA ILE A 43 -53.16 -50.58 29.98
C ILE A 43 -52.69 -49.80 28.74
N ARG A 44 -53.24 -48.61 28.48
CA ARG A 44 -52.84 -47.73 27.38
C ARG A 44 -52.54 -46.33 27.93
N GLY A 45 -51.25 -45.99 28.02
CA GLY A 45 -50.80 -44.64 28.40
C GLY A 45 -51.38 -43.55 27.49
N SER A 46 -51.49 -42.31 27.99
CA SER A 46 -52.04 -41.20 27.21
C SER A 46 -51.23 -40.98 25.92
N ASN A 47 -51.90 -40.54 24.84
CA ASN A 47 -51.21 -40.18 23.59
C ASN A 47 -50.14 -39.10 23.82
N GLU A 48 -50.34 -38.24 24.83
CA GLU A 48 -49.37 -37.24 25.27
C GLU A 48 -48.14 -37.87 25.93
N ALA A 49 -48.31 -38.87 26.79
CA ALA A 49 -47.18 -39.62 27.38
C ALA A 49 -46.40 -40.41 26.32
N LYS A 50 -47.11 -41.02 25.36
CA LYS A 50 -46.49 -41.71 24.22
C LYS A 50 -45.75 -40.73 23.29
N SER A 51 -46.27 -39.53 23.10
CA SER A 51 -45.62 -38.45 22.35
C SER A 51 -44.38 -37.92 23.08
N ARG A 52 -44.42 -37.74 24.41
CA ARG A 52 -43.28 -37.31 25.25
C ARG A 52 -42.11 -38.30 25.15
N ASN A 53 -42.38 -39.60 25.15
CA ASN A 53 -41.33 -40.64 25.03
C ASN A 53 -40.75 -40.80 23.61
N GLN A 54 -41.39 -40.21 22.59
CA GLN A 54 -40.92 -40.26 21.19
C GLN A 54 -40.18 -38.98 20.74
N GLN A 55 -40.01 -38.00 21.62
CA GLN A 55 -39.27 -36.78 21.30
C GLN A 55 -37.76 -37.03 21.25
N LEU A 56 -37.06 -36.26 20.41
CA LEU A 56 -35.60 -36.37 20.26
C LEU A 56 -34.85 -35.90 21.53
N LEU A 57 -35.38 -34.87 22.18
CA LEU A 57 -34.90 -34.29 23.43
C LEU A 57 -36.02 -34.36 24.47
N HIS A 58 -35.67 -34.64 25.72
CA HIS A 58 -36.61 -34.62 26.84
C HIS A 58 -37.01 -33.16 27.16
N PRO A 59 -38.23 -32.88 27.67
CA PRO A 59 -38.68 -31.51 27.97
C PRO A 59 -37.72 -30.69 28.84
N HIS A 60 -37.02 -31.35 29.78
CA HIS A 60 -36.01 -30.70 30.62
C HIS A 60 -34.73 -30.32 29.85
N GLN A 61 -34.34 -31.14 28.87
CA GLN A 61 -33.22 -30.82 27.96
C GLN A 61 -33.60 -29.72 26.97
N GLU A 62 -34.87 -29.64 26.55
CA GLU A 62 -35.36 -28.51 25.75
C GLU A 62 -35.34 -27.21 26.55
N LEU A 63 -35.67 -27.23 27.85
CA LEU A 63 -35.55 -26.07 28.73
C LEU A 63 -34.10 -25.59 28.89
N GLN A 64 -33.15 -26.50 29.12
CA GLN A 64 -31.73 -26.14 29.15
C GLN A 64 -31.23 -25.59 27.81
N LEU A 65 -31.75 -26.11 26.69
CA LEU A 65 -31.44 -25.58 25.36
C LEU A 65 -32.02 -24.16 25.17
N LEU A 66 -33.17 -23.85 25.77
CA LEU A 66 -33.74 -22.50 25.77
C LEU A 66 -32.88 -21.54 26.61
N GLU A 67 -32.51 -21.92 27.83
CA GLU A 67 -31.60 -21.13 28.68
C GLU A 67 -30.27 -20.85 27.96
N HIS A 68 -29.71 -21.86 27.29
CA HIS A 68 -28.48 -21.68 26.52
C HIS A 68 -28.65 -20.79 25.28
N ILE A 69 -29.82 -20.82 24.64
CA ILE A 69 -30.15 -19.88 23.54
C ILE A 69 -30.23 -18.45 24.07
N ASP A 70 -30.80 -18.25 25.26
CA ASP A 70 -30.88 -16.95 25.91
C ASP A 70 -29.48 -16.43 26.31
N GLU A 71 -28.64 -17.26 26.93
CA GLU A 71 -27.24 -16.92 27.25
C GLU A 71 -26.43 -16.51 26.01
N LEU A 72 -26.55 -17.24 24.90
CA LEU A 72 -25.88 -16.92 23.64
C LEU A 72 -26.43 -15.62 23.02
N THR A 73 -27.71 -15.36 23.19
CA THR A 73 -28.36 -14.13 22.73
C THR A 73 -27.90 -12.93 23.55
N GLU A 74 -27.77 -13.08 24.89
CA GLU A 74 -27.20 -12.07 25.79
C GLU A 74 -25.72 -11.81 25.51
N ALA A 75 -24.96 -12.83 25.10
CA ALA A 75 -23.58 -12.69 24.65
C ALA A 75 -23.44 -12.03 23.26
N GLY A 76 -24.53 -11.60 22.64
CA GLY A 76 -24.56 -10.92 21.33
C GLY A 76 -24.42 -11.85 20.13
N LEU A 77 -24.62 -13.16 20.31
CA LEU A 77 -24.50 -14.20 19.28
C LEU A 77 -25.79 -15.03 19.18
N PRO A 78 -26.92 -14.44 18.72
CA PRO A 78 -28.17 -15.18 18.58
C PRO A 78 -27.98 -16.38 17.65
N PRO A 79 -28.28 -17.61 18.12
CA PRO A 79 -27.90 -18.83 17.41
C PRO A 79 -28.71 -19.03 16.12
N THR A 80 -28.03 -19.45 15.05
CA THR A 80 -28.68 -19.77 13.78
C THR A 80 -29.46 -21.08 13.85
N ARG A 81 -30.40 -21.29 12.92
CA ARG A 81 -31.13 -22.58 12.81
C ARG A 81 -30.22 -23.80 12.73
N THR A 82 -29.06 -23.65 12.10
CA THR A 82 -28.04 -24.71 11.99
C THR A 82 -27.32 -24.94 13.33
N MET A 83 -27.05 -23.87 14.09
CA MET A 83 -26.46 -23.99 15.44
C MET A 83 -27.42 -24.70 16.40
N ILE A 84 -28.70 -24.35 16.39
CA ILE A 84 -29.73 -25.01 17.21
C ILE A 84 -29.85 -26.50 16.81
N GLN A 85 -29.78 -26.82 15.52
CA GLN A 85 -29.71 -28.21 15.03
C GLN A 85 -28.49 -28.95 15.59
N ASN A 86 -27.33 -28.30 15.61
CA ASN A 86 -26.09 -28.90 16.10
C ASN A 86 -26.13 -29.09 17.62
N PHE A 87 -26.65 -28.12 18.38
CA PHE A 87 -26.84 -28.23 19.83
C PHE A 87 -27.80 -29.38 20.18
N ALA A 88 -28.94 -29.45 19.49
CA ALA A 88 -29.89 -30.56 19.66
C ALA A 88 -29.28 -31.91 19.27
N SER A 89 -28.43 -31.95 18.24
CA SER A 89 -27.75 -33.18 17.82
C SER A 89 -26.70 -33.63 18.84
N ALA A 90 -25.98 -32.67 19.45
CA ALA A 90 -24.99 -32.93 20.48
C ALA A 90 -25.64 -33.44 21.78
N ILE A 91 -26.74 -32.81 22.21
CA ILE A 91 -27.47 -33.22 23.42
C ILE A 91 -28.14 -34.60 23.22
N ALA A 92 -28.64 -34.89 22.02
CA ALA A 92 -29.31 -36.16 21.72
C ALA A 92 -28.35 -37.31 21.35
N GLY A 93 -27.06 -37.03 21.11
CA GLY A 93 -26.08 -38.02 20.63
C GLY A 93 -26.35 -38.56 19.21
N ARG A 94 -27.29 -37.96 18.47
CA ARG A 94 -27.71 -38.36 17.11
C ARG A 94 -28.19 -37.15 16.31
N ALA A 95 -28.04 -37.20 14.98
CA ALA A 95 -28.32 -36.06 14.11
C ALA A 95 -29.79 -35.60 14.16
N ALA A 96 -30.03 -34.37 14.61
CA ALA A 96 -31.32 -33.70 14.55
C ALA A 96 -31.61 -33.22 13.11
N SER A 97 -32.86 -33.29 12.66
CA SER A 97 -33.26 -32.82 11.33
C SER A 97 -33.70 -31.35 11.31
N GLN A 98 -33.67 -30.70 10.15
CA GLN A 98 -34.20 -29.33 10.00
C GLN A 98 -35.69 -29.23 10.35
N SER A 99 -36.45 -30.30 10.11
CA SER A 99 -37.86 -30.42 10.49
C SER A 99 -38.05 -30.53 12.01
N TRP A 100 -37.05 -30.99 12.75
CA TRP A 100 -37.08 -30.96 14.22
C TRP A 100 -36.95 -29.52 14.74
N VAL A 101 -36.03 -28.72 14.18
CA VAL A 101 -35.85 -27.30 14.56
C VAL A 101 -37.13 -26.50 14.30
N THR A 102 -37.82 -26.74 13.18
CA THR A 102 -39.13 -26.11 12.91
C THR A 102 -40.17 -26.49 13.96
N ARG A 103 -40.24 -27.77 14.35
CA ARG A 103 -41.17 -28.22 15.40
C ARG A 103 -40.83 -27.68 16.79
N PHE A 104 -39.54 -27.51 17.10
CA PHE A 104 -39.07 -26.86 18.33
C PHE A 104 -39.56 -25.41 18.43
N PHE A 105 -39.46 -24.62 17.35
CA PHE A 105 -40.04 -23.27 17.30
C PHE A 105 -41.56 -23.26 17.49
N HIS A 106 -42.27 -24.25 16.94
CA HIS A 106 -43.72 -24.36 17.11
C HIS A 106 -44.14 -24.82 18.51
N ARG A 107 -43.27 -25.54 19.25
CA ARG A 107 -43.53 -25.96 20.64
C ARG A 107 -43.32 -24.82 21.63
N HIS A 108 -42.43 -23.88 21.33
CA HIS A 108 -42.07 -22.76 22.21
C HIS A 108 -42.36 -21.39 21.56
N PRO A 109 -43.58 -21.11 21.11
CA PRO A 109 -43.92 -19.85 20.43
C PRO A 109 -43.83 -18.65 21.37
N ASP A 110 -44.01 -18.87 22.68
CA ASP A 110 -44.00 -17.81 23.69
C ASP A 110 -42.57 -17.44 24.15
N ALA A 111 -41.59 -18.34 23.94
CA ALA A 111 -40.19 -18.15 24.37
C ALA A 111 -39.25 -17.79 23.20
N ILE A 112 -39.49 -18.26 21.97
CA ILE A 112 -38.54 -18.09 20.86
C ILE A 112 -39.21 -17.58 19.58
N ILE A 113 -38.59 -16.58 18.94
CA ILE A 113 -39.05 -16.00 17.68
C ILE A 113 -37.92 -16.00 16.65
N SER A 114 -38.25 -16.29 15.39
CA SER A 114 -37.29 -16.12 14.28
C SER A 114 -37.47 -14.76 13.58
N ARG A 115 -36.41 -13.94 13.56
CA ARG A 115 -36.35 -12.65 12.85
C ARG A 115 -35.04 -12.52 12.08
N TRP A 116 -35.06 -11.73 11.02
CA TRP A 116 -33.84 -11.33 10.32
C TRP A 116 -33.08 -10.30 11.17
N SER A 117 -31.84 -10.61 11.56
CA SER A 117 -30.95 -9.66 12.22
C SER A 117 -29.97 -9.05 11.22
N THR A 118 -29.62 -7.78 11.43
CA THR A 118 -28.49 -7.12 10.75
C THR A 118 -27.25 -7.30 11.61
N GLY A 119 -26.14 -7.75 11.02
CA GLY A 119 -24.89 -7.94 11.76
C GLY A 119 -24.41 -6.64 12.39
N LEU A 120 -24.12 -6.67 13.69
CA LEU A 120 -23.50 -5.58 14.43
C LEU A 120 -22.03 -5.95 14.65
N ASP A 121 -21.11 -4.99 14.48
CA ASP A 121 -19.68 -5.25 14.65
C ASP A 121 -19.36 -5.54 16.13
N ARG A 122 -18.52 -6.54 16.40
CA ARG A 122 -18.14 -6.96 17.76
C ARG A 122 -17.42 -5.86 18.56
N ASN A 123 -16.73 -4.95 17.87
CA ASN A 123 -16.09 -3.80 18.49
C ASN A 123 -17.11 -2.69 18.83
N ARG A 124 -18.23 -2.61 18.11
CA ARG A 124 -19.34 -1.67 18.38
C ARG A 124 -20.08 -2.03 19.67
N HIS A 125 -20.37 -3.32 19.87
CA HIS A 125 -21.02 -3.79 21.09
C HIS A 125 -20.19 -3.56 22.37
N ARG A 126 -18.85 -3.53 22.27
CA ARG A 126 -17.96 -3.26 23.41
C ARG A 126 -17.77 -1.76 23.68
N ALA A 127 -18.05 -0.89 22.71
CA ALA A 127 -17.91 0.56 22.85
C ALA A 127 -19.10 1.21 23.58
N ASP A 128 -20.29 0.62 23.45
CA ASP A 128 -21.53 1.03 24.09
C ASP A 128 -21.53 0.72 25.60
N SER A 129 -21.36 1.76 26.42
CA SER A 129 -21.39 1.66 27.89
C SER A 129 -22.39 2.66 28.45
N VAL A 130 -23.30 2.17 29.29
CA VAL A 130 -24.37 2.97 29.94
C VAL A 130 -23.76 4.18 30.67
N TYR A 131 -22.68 3.98 31.42
CA TYR A 131 -21.97 5.03 32.15
C TYR A 131 -21.42 6.14 31.24
N LYS A 132 -20.98 5.79 30.03
CA LYS A 132 -20.47 6.77 29.05
C LYS A 132 -21.59 7.61 28.45
N TYR A 133 -22.77 7.00 28.23
CA TYR A 133 -23.95 7.72 27.77
C TYR A 133 -24.48 8.68 28.83
N GLU A 134 -24.51 8.26 30.11
CA GLU A 134 -24.83 9.13 31.23
C GLU A 134 -23.87 10.33 31.30
N SER A 135 -22.56 10.07 31.27
CA SER A 135 -21.54 11.14 31.25
C SER A 135 -21.67 12.09 30.04
N TYR A 136 -22.06 11.57 28.87
CA TYR A 136 -22.30 12.39 27.68
C TYR A 136 -23.49 13.33 27.86
N PHE A 137 -24.62 12.83 28.35
CA PHE A 137 -25.81 13.64 28.58
C PHE A 137 -25.62 14.64 29.74
N ASP A 138 -24.86 14.27 30.77
CA ASP A 138 -24.48 15.19 31.86
C ASP A 138 -23.61 16.33 31.34
N LEU A 139 -22.63 16.03 30.50
CA LEU A 139 -21.79 17.06 29.86
C LEU A 139 -22.60 17.95 28.93
N LEU A 140 -23.46 17.36 28.09
CA LEU A 140 -24.30 18.07 27.13
C LEU A 140 -25.28 19.01 27.84
N SER A 141 -25.99 18.51 28.85
CA SER A 141 -26.94 19.30 29.65
C SER A 141 -26.24 20.44 30.39
N THR A 142 -25.09 20.18 31.02
CA THR A 142 -24.28 21.19 31.70
C THR A 142 -23.85 22.29 30.73
N LYS A 143 -23.37 21.93 29.53
CA LYS A 143 -22.91 22.92 28.54
C LYS A 143 -24.03 23.71 27.91
N MET A 144 -25.17 23.07 27.63
CA MET A 144 -26.36 23.76 27.13
C MET A 144 -26.90 24.77 28.16
N ALA A 145 -26.87 24.42 29.44
CA ALA A 145 -27.23 25.33 30.52
C ALA A 145 -26.24 26.50 30.66
N GLN A 146 -24.93 26.22 30.68
CA GLN A 146 -23.87 27.24 30.82
C GLN A 146 -23.89 28.31 29.72
N HIS A 147 -24.16 27.91 28.48
CA HIS A 147 -24.14 28.81 27.32
C HIS A 147 -25.54 29.29 26.89
N HIS A 148 -26.58 28.97 27.67
CA HIS A 148 -27.98 29.30 27.38
C HIS A 148 -28.40 28.92 25.95
N ILE A 149 -28.00 27.72 25.51
CA ILE A 149 -28.22 27.25 24.14
C ILE A 149 -29.68 26.82 23.99
N ARG A 150 -30.41 27.46 23.07
CA ARG A 150 -31.80 27.14 22.75
C ARG A 150 -31.84 25.98 21.74
N ALA A 151 -32.94 25.22 21.71
CA ALA A 151 -33.12 24.13 20.74
C ALA A 151 -32.96 24.61 19.28
N GLN A 152 -33.38 25.84 18.96
CA GLN A 152 -33.22 26.43 17.62
C GLN A 152 -31.77 26.73 17.21
N ASP A 153 -30.82 26.63 18.14
CA ASP A 153 -29.39 26.87 17.96
C ASP A 153 -28.57 25.56 18.09
N VAL A 154 -29.24 24.40 18.19
CA VAL A 154 -28.62 23.06 18.24
C VAL A 154 -28.71 22.40 16.87
N TYR A 155 -27.55 22.00 16.33
CA TYR A 155 -27.41 21.41 15.01
C TYR A 155 -26.69 20.06 15.09
N ASN A 156 -27.10 19.13 14.24
CA ASN A 156 -26.41 17.88 14.00
C ASN A 156 -25.95 17.84 12.54
N MET A 157 -24.67 17.51 12.33
CA MET A 157 -24.06 17.35 11.01
C MET A 157 -23.46 15.94 10.90
N ASP A 158 -23.67 15.33 9.75
CA ASP A 158 -23.16 13.98 9.46
C ASP A 158 -23.02 13.75 7.95
N GLU A 159 -22.29 12.69 7.59
CA GLU A 159 -21.93 12.35 6.22
C GLU A 159 -22.57 11.04 5.76
N LYS A 160 -23.08 11.05 4.52
CA LYS A 160 -23.59 9.83 3.88
C LYS A 160 -23.01 9.61 2.50
N GLY A 161 -22.42 8.44 2.29
CA GLY A 161 -21.96 7.99 0.99
C GLY A 161 -23.02 7.23 0.18
N PHE A 162 -23.01 7.44 -1.13
CA PHE A 162 -23.88 6.80 -2.13
C PHE A 162 -23.04 6.12 -3.21
N LEU A 163 -23.44 4.90 -3.58
CA LEU A 163 -22.92 4.17 -4.74
C LEU A 163 -23.85 4.36 -5.93
N ILE A 164 -23.30 4.68 -7.09
CA ILE A 164 -24.08 5.06 -8.28
C ILE A 164 -24.69 3.83 -9.01
N GLY A 165 -24.04 2.67 -8.97
CA GLY A 165 -24.44 1.47 -9.76
C GLY A 165 -24.97 0.26 -8.98
N VAL A 166 -25.14 0.34 -7.65
CA VAL A 166 -25.48 -0.84 -6.82
C VAL A 166 -26.90 -0.77 -6.28
N THR A 167 -27.80 -1.58 -6.84
CA THR A 167 -29.14 -1.82 -6.27
C THR A 167 -29.14 -2.97 -5.27
N GLY A 168 -29.92 -2.86 -4.18
CA GLY A 168 -30.12 -3.94 -3.21
C GLY A 168 -30.80 -5.20 -3.76
N ARG A 169 -30.82 -6.29 -2.97
CA ARG A 169 -31.48 -7.56 -3.35
C ARG A 169 -32.98 -7.33 -3.54
N SER A 170 -33.52 -7.74 -4.68
CA SER A 170 -34.95 -7.63 -4.99
C SER A 170 -35.50 -8.95 -5.55
N LYS A 171 -36.78 -9.24 -5.28
CA LYS A 171 -37.47 -10.44 -5.79
C LYS A 171 -37.68 -10.31 -7.31
N ARG A 172 -37.47 -11.40 -8.05
CA ARG A 172 -37.59 -11.45 -9.52
C ARG A 172 -38.29 -12.74 -9.95
N VAL A 173 -38.97 -12.64 -11.08
CA VAL A 173 -39.69 -13.74 -11.71
C VAL A 173 -38.83 -14.26 -12.87
N PHE A 174 -38.57 -15.57 -12.88
CA PHE A 174 -37.85 -16.26 -13.94
C PHE A 174 -38.80 -17.24 -14.63
N SER A 175 -38.62 -17.51 -15.92
CA SER A 175 -39.35 -18.64 -16.54
C SER A 175 -38.77 -19.95 -16.01
N LYS A 176 -39.66 -20.87 -15.59
CA LYS A 176 -39.29 -22.15 -14.97
C LYS A 176 -38.30 -22.95 -15.84
N GLN A 177 -38.56 -23.02 -17.14
CA GLN A 177 -37.74 -23.72 -18.13
C GLN A 177 -36.32 -23.15 -18.29
N LYS A 178 -36.12 -21.82 -18.23
CA LYS A 178 -34.79 -21.19 -18.31
C LYS A 178 -34.02 -21.23 -16.98
N TYR A 179 -34.74 -21.30 -15.86
CA TYR A 179 -34.16 -21.40 -14.53
C TYR A 179 -33.54 -22.79 -14.29
N GLU A 180 -34.23 -23.84 -14.74
CA GLU A 180 -33.83 -25.24 -14.61
C GLU A 180 -32.69 -25.62 -15.58
N THR A 181 -32.67 -25.09 -16.81
CA THR A 181 -31.61 -25.34 -17.82
C THR A 181 -30.28 -24.63 -17.57
N GLY A 182 -30.11 -23.97 -16.43
CA GLY A 182 -28.83 -23.34 -16.06
C GLY A 182 -28.51 -22.03 -16.79
N GLY A 183 -29.50 -21.39 -17.43
CA GLY A 183 -29.34 -20.08 -18.08
C GLY A 183 -28.91 -18.97 -17.12
N PHE A 184 -28.52 -17.79 -17.65
CA PHE A 184 -27.97 -16.66 -16.90
C PHE A 184 -28.82 -16.30 -15.64
N LYS A 185 -28.35 -16.74 -14.47
CA LYS A 185 -28.95 -16.47 -13.14
C LYS A 185 -28.42 -15.18 -12.49
N LYS A 186 -27.49 -14.50 -13.16
CA LYS A 186 -26.81 -13.30 -12.66
C LYS A 186 -27.37 -12.07 -13.36
N VAL A 187 -27.73 -11.06 -12.56
CA VAL A 187 -28.12 -9.74 -13.05
C VAL A 187 -26.90 -9.05 -13.66
N ILE A 188 -27.07 -8.40 -14.81
CA ILE A 188 -26.10 -7.44 -15.33
C ILE A 188 -26.16 -6.25 -14.36
N GLN A 189 -25.24 -6.22 -13.41
CA GLN A 189 -24.98 -5.02 -12.62
C GLN A 189 -24.06 -4.13 -13.44
N ASP A 190 -24.44 -2.87 -13.60
CA ASP A 190 -23.54 -1.87 -14.15
C ASP A 190 -22.30 -1.83 -13.26
N GLY A 191 -21.13 -2.09 -13.83
CA GLY A 191 -19.87 -2.27 -13.09
C GLY A 191 -19.37 -0.99 -12.41
N ASN A 192 -20.12 0.11 -12.52
CA ASN A 192 -19.77 1.40 -11.95
C ASN A 192 -19.94 1.42 -10.42
N ARG A 193 -18.83 1.61 -9.71
CA ARG A 193 -18.75 1.71 -8.24
C ARG A 193 -18.35 3.11 -7.77
N ASP A 194 -18.55 4.11 -8.62
CA ASP A 194 -18.30 5.50 -8.28
C ASP A 194 -19.03 5.90 -6.97
N TRP A 195 -18.28 6.55 -6.08
CA TRP A 195 -18.74 6.99 -4.75
C TRP A 195 -18.98 8.49 -4.73
N ILE A 196 -20.10 8.92 -4.13
CA ILE A 196 -20.43 10.32 -3.88
C ILE A 196 -20.78 10.49 -2.41
N THR A 197 -20.23 11.51 -1.78
CA THR A 197 -20.47 11.79 -0.35
C THR A 197 -21.34 13.05 -0.22
N VAL A 198 -22.35 12.99 0.65
CA VAL A 198 -23.25 14.10 0.96
C VAL A 198 -23.09 14.49 2.42
N ILE A 199 -22.78 15.75 2.68
CA ILE A 199 -22.87 16.36 4.00
C ILE A 199 -24.30 16.85 4.20
N ALA A 200 -24.94 16.39 5.27
CA ALA A 200 -26.26 16.84 5.69
C ALA A 200 -26.17 17.50 7.07
N ALA A 201 -26.99 18.53 7.29
CA ALA A 201 -27.13 19.13 8.61
C ALA A 201 -28.59 19.48 8.91
N ILE A 202 -29.01 19.19 10.14
CA ILE A 202 -30.37 19.45 10.63
C ILE A 202 -30.33 20.14 11.98
N CYS A 203 -31.35 20.94 12.26
CA CYS A 203 -31.51 21.66 13.52
C CYS A 203 -32.60 21.03 14.38
N ALA A 204 -32.49 21.18 15.70
CA ALA A 204 -33.45 20.61 16.64
C ALA A 204 -34.83 21.29 16.61
N ASP A 205 -34.99 22.46 16.00
CA ASP A 205 -36.30 23.07 15.69
C ASP A 205 -36.98 22.49 14.44
N GLY A 206 -36.30 21.54 13.78
CA GLY A 206 -36.74 20.87 12.58
C GLY A 206 -36.36 21.56 11.27
N SER A 207 -35.65 22.69 11.29
CA SER A 207 -35.08 23.28 10.09
C SER A 207 -33.94 22.41 9.52
N THR A 208 -33.83 22.37 8.20
CA THR A 208 -32.81 21.58 7.49
C THR A 208 -31.89 22.53 6.72
N LEU A 209 -30.59 22.24 6.73
CA LEU A 209 -29.62 23.00 5.94
C LEU A 209 -29.52 22.41 4.52
N PRO A 210 -29.15 23.25 3.52
CA PRO A 210 -28.80 22.81 2.18
C PRO A 210 -27.79 21.64 2.15
N PRO A 211 -28.02 20.60 1.33
CA PRO A 211 -27.06 19.51 1.18
C PRO A 211 -25.76 20.00 0.53
N ALA A 212 -24.63 19.46 0.98
CA ALA A 212 -23.33 19.71 0.37
C ALA A 212 -22.78 18.42 -0.26
N ILE A 213 -22.63 18.40 -1.58
CA ILE A 213 -22.26 17.21 -2.36
C ILE A 213 -20.76 17.23 -2.70
N ILE A 214 -20.07 16.13 -2.43
CA ILE A 214 -18.65 15.93 -2.71
C ILE A 214 -18.49 14.85 -3.79
N TYR A 215 -17.96 15.25 -4.93
CA TYR A 215 -17.60 14.33 -6.00
C TYR A 215 -16.15 13.86 -5.88
N GLU A 216 -15.92 12.55 -6.00
CA GLU A 216 -14.57 12.00 -6.14
C GLU A 216 -13.97 12.38 -7.51
N ALA A 217 -12.86 13.12 -7.49
CA ALA A 217 -12.14 13.51 -8.70
C ALA A 217 -10.61 13.55 -8.45
N THR A 218 -9.86 12.70 -9.16
CA THR A 218 -8.38 12.56 -9.01
C THR A 218 -7.62 13.86 -9.24
N SER A 219 -8.15 14.76 -10.08
CA SER A 219 -7.57 16.08 -10.37
C SER A 219 -7.99 17.18 -9.40
N GLY A 220 -8.95 16.91 -8.50
CA GLY A 220 -9.60 17.93 -7.66
C GLY A 220 -10.47 18.94 -8.44
N ASN A 221 -10.62 18.75 -9.76
CA ASN A 221 -11.43 19.60 -10.63
C ASN A 221 -12.76 18.92 -10.92
N MET A 222 -13.84 19.68 -10.82
CA MET A 222 -15.20 19.25 -11.14
C MET A 222 -15.46 19.33 -12.65
N TYR A 223 -16.06 18.29 -13.22
CA TYR A 223 -16.52 18.33 -14.62
C TYR A 223 -17.86 19.07 -14.70
N ALA A 224 -17.99 19.97 -15.69
CA ALA A 224 -19.21 20.79 -15.87
C ALA A 224 -20.49 19.93 -15.97
N ARG A 225 -20.40 18.78 -16.65
CA ARG A 225 -21.53 17.85 -16.83
C ARG A 225 -22.11 17.29 -15.53
N TRP A 226 -21.36 17.27 -14.43
CA TRP A 226 -21.86 16.76 -13.15
C TRP A 226 -22.85 17.69 -12.45
N VAL A 227 -22.90 18.95 -12.88
CA VAL A 227 -23.72 20.01 -12.27
C VAL A 227 -24.69 20.63 -13.27
N ASP A 228 -24.88 20.01 -14.44
CA ASP A 228 -25.81 20.49 -15.47
C ASP A 228 -27.28 20.31 -15.07
N ASP A 229 -27.59 19.25 -14.33
CA ASP A 229 -28.94 18.95 -13.85
C ASP A 229 -29.35 19.76 -12.59
N ILE A 230 -28.47 20.62 -12.05
CA ILE A 230 -28.76 21.44 -10.87
C ILE A 230 -29.54 22.69 -11.32
N ALA A 231 -30.78 22.81 -10.87
CA ALA A 231 -31.61 23.96 -11.17
C ALA A 231 -31.09 25.23 -10.48
N ILE A 232 -31.41 26.38 -11.06
CA ILE A 232 -30.85 27.69 -10.68
C ILE A 232 -31.19 28.08 -9.24
N ASP A 233 -32.37 27.69 -8.78
CA ASP A 233 -32.92 28.06 -7.47
C ASP A 233 -32.74 26.95 -6.42
N ASP A 234 -32.12 25.82 -6.78
CA ASP A 234 -31.91 24.74 -5.84
C ASP A 234 -30.79 25.10 -4.84
N PRO A 235 -31.07 25.11 -3.52
CA PRO A 235 -30.08 25.41 -2.52
C PRO A 235 -29.20 24.18 -2.31
N VAL A 236 -28.17 24.02 -3.15
CA VAL A 236 -27.16 22.95 -3.05
C VAL A 236 -25.76 23.51 -3.19
N TYR A 237 -24.81 22.96 -2.45
CA TYR A 237 -23.40 23.29 -2.55
C TYR A 237 -22.63 22.10 -3.08
N VAL A 238 -21.70 22.35 -4.00
CA VAL A 238 -20.92 21.28 -4.63
C VAL A 238 -19.43 21.53 -4.52
N THR A 239 -18.67 20.48 -4.26
CA THR A 239 -17.22 20.49 -4.33
C THR A 239 -16.70 19.14 -4.82
N SER A 240 -15.40 19.05 -5.09
CA SER A 240 -14.74 17.80 -5.45
C SER A 240 -13.50 17.56 -4.62
N SER A 241 -13.28 16.32 -4.21
CA SER A 241 -12.08 15.92 -3.47
C SER A 241 -11.40 14.70 -4.12
N PRO A 242 -10.06 14.55 -4.00
CA PRO A 242 -9.34 13.41 -4.57
C PRO A 242 -9.76 12.06 -4.01
N SER A 243 -10.25 12.03 -2.77
CA SER A 243 -10.67 10.81 -2.07
C SER A 243 -12.17 10.57 -2.13
N GLY A 244 -12.98 11.56 -2.53
CA GLY A 244 -14.44 11.52 -2.43
C GLY A 244 -14.97 11.71 -1.00
N TRP A 245 -14.10 11.92 -0.02
CA TRP A 245 -14.43 12.16 1.39
C TRP A 245 -14.18 13.62 1.78
N THR A 246 -14.69 14.02 2.94
CA THR A 246 -14.27 15.27 3.59
C THR A 246 -12.81 15.19 4.04
N ASN A 247 -12.20 16.36 4.16
CA ASN A 247 -10.88 16.56 4.76
C ASN A 247 -10.92 17.88 5.52
N ASP A 248 -9.92 18.17 6.36
CA ASP A 248 -9.89 19.37 7.22
C ASP A 248 -10.16 20.66 6.43
N GLN A 249 -9.70 20.75 5.18
CA GLN A 249 -9.88 21.93 4.33
C GLN A 249 -11.33 22.04 3.80
N VAL A 250 -11.92 20.92 3.35
CA VAL A 250 -13.30 20.85 2.85
C VAL A 250 -14.30 21.05 3.99
N GLY A 251 -14.02 20.46 5.17
CA GLY A 251 -14.82 20.61 6.38
C GLY A 251 -14.81 22.04 6.92
N LEU A 252 -13.64 22.68 7.02
CA LEU A 252 -13.54 24.08 7.39
C LEU A 252 -14.25 25.00 6.38
N ALA A 253 -14.05 24.75 5.08
CA ALA A 253 -14.74 25.50 4.04
C ALA A 253 -16.27 25.33 4.11
N TRP A 254 -16.76 24.15 4.51
CA TRP A 254 -18.20 23.92 4.72
C TRP A 254 -18.72 24.74 5.92
N LEU A 255 -17.96 24.76 7.03
CA LEU A 255 -18.32 25.55 8.21
C LEU A 255 -18.43 27.05 7.87
N GLU A 256 -17.45 27.59 7.14
CA GLU A 256 -17.42 29.03 6.79
C GLU A 256 -18.42 29.40 5.70
N GLN A 257 -18.55 28.58 4.65
CA GLN A 257 -19.27 28.98 3.42
C GLN A 257 -20.72 28.50 3.39
N VAL A 258 -21.05 27.44 4.14
CA VAL A 258 -22.38 26.83 4.16
C VAL A 258 -23.01 26.98 5.54
N PHE A 259 -22.38 26.44 6.60
CA PHE A 259 -22.97 26.44 7.94
C PHE A 259 -23.15 27.85 8.50
N ASP A 260 -22.10 28.69 8.52
CA ASP A 260 -22.20 30.05 9.05
C ASP A 260 -23.19 30.89 8.24
N ARG A 261 -23.16 30.77 6.90
CA ARG A 261 -24.06 31.51 6.01
C ARG A 261 -25.55 31.26 6.30
N HIS A 262 -25.94 30.02 6.58
CA HIS A 262 -27.35 29.65 6.79
C HIS A 262 -27.80 29.71 8.26
N THR A 263 -26.88 29.82 9.20
CA THR A 263 -27.20 29.80 10.64
C THR A 263 -26.91 31.12 11.36
N LYS A 264 -26.07 32.00 10.81
CA LYS A 264 -25.65 33.26 11.46
C LYS A 264 -26.81 34.21 11.71
N GLU A 265 -27.66 34.43 10.72
CA GLU A 265 -28.83 35.33 10.86
C GLU A 265 -29.81 34.78 11.89
N LYS A 266 -30.06 33.46 11.86
CA LYS A 266 -30.96 32.78 12.81
C LYS A 266 -30.45 32.81 14.24
N ALA A 267 -29.14 32.66 14.44
CA ALA A 267 -28.53 32.63 15.77
C ALA A 267 -28.30 34.04 16.36
N GLY A 268 -28.11 35.07 15.53
CA GLY A 268 -27.76 36.41 16.00
C GLY A 268 -26.47 36.41 16.83
N ASN A 269 -26.53 36.92 18.06
CA ASN A 269 -25.42 36.92 19.02
C ASN A 269 -25.41 35.69 19.97
N HIS A 270 -26.30 34.71 19.76
CA HIS A 270 -26.38 33.52 20.60
C HIS A 270 -25.35 32.45 20.21
N THR A 271 -24.92 31.65 21.19
CA THR A 271 -23.97 30.55 20.96
C THR A 271 -24.68 29.37 20.28
N ARG A 272 -24.05 28.85 19.20
CA ARG A 272 -24.54 27.69 18.42
C ARG A 272 -23.83 26.41 18.86
N LEU A 273 -24.56 25.31 18.96
CA LEU A 273 -23.99 23.99 19.23
C LEU A 273 -24.06 23.12 17.98
N LEU A 274 -22.90 22.63 17.52
CA LEU A 274 -22.81 21.69 16.41
C LEU A 274 -22.31 20.34 16.92
N ILE A 275 -23.11 19.30 16.73
CA ILE A 275 -22.80 17.91 17.10
C ILE A 275 -22.34 17.17 15.83
N LEU A 276 -21.15 16.57 15.90
CA LEU A 276 -20.46 15.87 14.81
C LEU A 276 -19.73 14.61 15.31
N ASP A 277 -19.45 13.67 14.40
CA ASP A 277 -18.63 12.47 14.59
C ASP A 277 -17.15 12.82 14.86
N GLY A 278 -16.50 12.06 15.76
CA GLY A 278 -15.05 12.15 16.01
C GLY A 278 -14.21 11.32 15.03
N HIS A 279 -14.06 11.75 13.77
CA HIS A 279 -13.35 10.98 12.76
C HIS A 279 -11.81 11.16 12.86
N GLY A 280 -11.19 10.46 13.81
CA GLY A 280 -9.74 10.36 13.97
C GLY A 280 -9.25 8.93 13.72
N SER A 281 -8.42 8.73 12.70
CA SER A 281 -8.01 7.44 12.11
C SER A 281 -7.26 6.44 13.00
N HIS A 282 -7.16 6.62 14.32
CA HIS A 282 -6.73 5.57 15.25
C HIS A 282 -7.38 5.78 16.64
N VAL A 283 -8.24 4.83 17.03
CA VAL A 283 -8.85 4.69 18.38
C VAL A 283 -9.77 5.85 18.80
N THR A 284 -10.97 5.94 18.24
CA THR A 284 -12.04 6.83 18.73
C THR A 284 -13.39 6.09 18.76
N MET A 285 -14.27 6.49 19.69
CA MET A 285 -15.51 5.80 20.03
C MET A 285 -16.57 5.95 18.92
N ASP A 286 -17.28 4.86 18.57
CA ASP A 286 -18.40 4.90 17.61
C ASP A 286 -19.63 5.57 18.27
N THR A 287 -19.94 6.83 17.92
CA THR A 287 -21.06 7.62 18.48
C THR A 287 -22.36 7.57 17.64
N HIS A 288 -22.44 6.68 16.65
CA HIS A 288 -23.54 6.65 15.65
C HIS A 288 -24.96 6.47 16.25
N THR A 289 -25.09 5.86 17.43
CA THR A 289 -26.38 5.67 18.14
C THR A 289 -26.95 6.97 18.71
N LEU A 290 -26.12 8.01 18.85
CA LEU A 290 -26.50 9.32 19.40
C LEU A 290 -26.75 10.37 18.31
N GLN A 291 -26.44 10.08 17.04
CA GLN A 291 -26.53 11.05 15.94
C GLN A 291 -27.94 11.05 15.32
N PRO A 292 -28.70 12.17 15.41
CA PRO A 292 -30.03 12.28 14.83
C PRO A 292 -30.13 11.87 13.34
N LEU A 293 -29.16 12.27 12.52
CA LEU A 293 -29.13 11.98 11.09
C LEU A 293 -29.08 10.47 10.79
N ASP A 294 -28.20 9.74 11.46
CA ASP A 294 -28.04 8.29 11.31
C ASP A 294 -29.27 7.49 11.78
N VAL A 295 -29.85 7.87 12.91
CA VAL A 295 -30.94 7.11 13.55
C VAL A 295 -32.25 7.19 12.75
N VAL A 296 -32.56 8.34 12.15
CA VAL A 296 -33.89 8.57 11.55
C VAL A 296 -33.86 9.05 10.10
N MET A 297 -32.90 9.89 9.68
CA MET A 297 -32.98 10.61 8.40
C MET A 297 -32.34 9.83 7.23
N PHE A 298 -31.18 9.23 7.48
CA PHE A 298 -30.37 8.62 6.44
C PHE A 298 -30.90 7.28 5.90
N LYS A 299 -31.73 6.57 6.67
CA LYS A 299 -32.35 5.31 6.22
C LYS A 299 -33.50 5.56 5.22
N PRO A 300 -34.46 6.46 5.49
CA PRO A 300 -35.45 6.90 4.50
C PRO A 300 -34.83 7.50 3.24
N LEU A 301 -33.82 8.36 3.37
CA LEU A 301 -33.12 8.96 2.21
C LEU A 301 -32.53 7.87 1.28
N ALA A 302 -31.83 6.89 1.85
CA ALA A 302 -31.25 5.79 1.08
C ALA A 302 -32.32 4.93 0.39
N ALA A 303 -33.46 4.70 1.04
CA ALA A 303 -34.58 3.97 0.45
C ALA A 303 -35.24 4.73 -0.71
N ALA A 304 -35.48 6.03 -0.54
CA ALA A 304 -36.07 6.90 -1.58
C ALA A 304 -35.14 7.05 -2.79
N TYR A 305 -33.82 7.17 -2.56
CA TYR A 305 -32.82 7.17 -3.63
C TYR A 305 -32.79 5.83 -4.36
N SER A 306 -32.81 4.71 -3.63
CA SER A 306 -32.84 3.36 -4.23
C SER A 306 -34.08 3.14 -5.10
N LEU A 307 -35.23 3.68 -4.69
CA LEU A 307 -36.46 3.63 -5.47
C LEU A 307 -36.35 4.47 -6.75
N SER A 308 -35.81 5.70 -6.66
CA SER A 308 -35.58 6.58 -7.81
C SER A 308 -34.63 5.97 -8.82
N LEU A 309 -33.55 5.34 -8.34
CA LEU A 309 -32.61 4.57 -9.16
C LEU A 309 -33.29 3.37 -9.83
N GLN A 310 -34.15 2.65 -9.10
CA GLN A 310 -34.91 1.53 -9.66
C GLN A 310 -35.86 1.97 -10.78
N HIS A 311 -36.58 3.08 -10.60
CA HIS A 311 -37.45 3.65 -11.64
C HIS A 311 -36.64 4.08 -12.88
N TYR A 312 -35.47 4.70 -12.68
CA TYR A 312 -34.58 5.09 -13.78
C TYR A 312 -34.05 3.88 -14.58
N LEU A 313 -33.65 2.81 -13.87
CA LEU A 313 -33.20 1.57 -14.51
C LEU A 313 -34.36 0.85 -15.23
N GLN A 314 -35.58 0.93 -14.71
CA GLN A 314 -36.77 0.38 -15.36
C GLN A 314 -37.12 1.16 -16.64
N ALA A 315 -37.09 2.49 -16.58
CA ALA A 315 -37.37 3.36 -17.72
C ALA A 315 -36.32 3.27 -18.83
N SER A 316 -35.05 3.06 -18.47
CA SER A 316 -33.95 2.89 -19.43
C SER A 316 -33.74 1.43 -19.87
N HIS A 317 -34.59 0.51 -19.44
CA HIS A 317 -34.45 -0.94 -19.64
C HIS A 317 -33.10 -1.53 -19.17
N GLY A 318 -32.37 -0.81 -18.31
CA GLY A 318 -31.00 -1.17 -17.89
C GLY A 318 -29.96 -1.11 -19.01
N LEU A 319 -30.26 -0.47 -20.15
CA LEU A 319 -29.36 -0.32 -21.30
C LEU A 319 -28.43 0.90 -21.17
N LEU A 320 -28.84 1.89 -20.38
CA LEU A 320 -28.03 3.07 -20.08
C LEU A 320 -27.31 2.88 -18.75
N ALA A 321 -25.98 2.99 -18.79
CA ALA A 321 -25.14 2.96 -17.60
C ALA A 321 -25.39 4.21 -16.75
N VAL A 322 -25.44 4.05 -15.42
CA VAL A 322 -25.65 5.16 -14.48
C VAL A 322 -24.31 5.84 -14.21
N ARG A 323 -24.23 7.14 -14.50
CA ARG A 323 -22.99 7.92 -14.42
C ARG A 323 -23.07 8.99 -13.33
N LYS A 324 -21.94 9.62 -13.00
CA LYS A 324 -21.87 10.73 -12.00
C LYS A 324 -22.76 11.92 -12.34
N ASP A 325 -23.03 12.16 -13.62
CA ASP A 325 -23.96 13.18 -14.11
C ASP A 325 -25.42 12.90 -13.73
N ASP A 326 -25.84 11.63 -13.62
CA ASP A 326 -27.23 11.28 -13.29
C ASP A 326 -27.57 11.42 -11.80
N PHE A 327 -26.56 11.55 -10.92
CA PHE A 327 -26.73 11.46 -9.48
C PHE A 327 -27.69 12.53 -8.94
N TYR A 328 -27.50 13.80 -9.29
CA TYR A 328 -28.28 14.89 -8.72
C TYR A 328 -29.77 14.77 -9.07
N ARG A 329 -30.07 14.44 -10.32
CA ARG A 329 -31.43 14.20 -10.83
C ARG A 329 -32.17 13.11 -10.05
N LEU A 330 -31.46 12.06 -9.63
CA LEU A 330 -32.02 10.96 -8.82
C LEU A 330 -32.04 11.29 -7.32
N PHE A 331 -31.09 12.10 -6.85
CA PHE A 331 -30.92 12.46 -5.45
C PHE A 331 -31.92 13.51 -4.99
N LYS A 332 -32.20 14.55 -5.79
CA LYS A 332 -33.06 15.68 -5.40
C LYS A 332 -34.48 15.24 -4.96
N PRO A 333 -35.22 14.39 -5.72
CA PRO A 333 -36.53 13.90 -5.27
C PRO A 333 -36.46 13.07 -3.98
N ALA A 334 -35.38 12.31 -3.79
CA ALA A 334 -35.14 11.54 -2.58
C ALA A 334 -34.83 12.43 -1.37
N TRP A 335 -34.11 13.53 -1.58
CA TRP A 335 -33.82 14.53 -0.55
C TRP A 335 -35.09 15.24 -0.10
N ASP A 336 -35.88 15.77 -1.04
CA ASP A 336 -37.09 16.54 -0.73
C ASP A 336 -38.15 15.71 0.01
N SER A 337 -38.23 14.41 -0.29
CA SER A 337 -39.17 13.49 0.38
C SER A 337 -38.72 13.05 1.78
N SER A 338 -37.42 13.15 2.11
CA SER A 338 -36.87 12.66 3.38
C SER A 338 -36.46 13.77 4.35
N PHE A 339 -35.98 14.92 3.86
CA PHE A 339 -35.50 16.06 4.67
C PHE A 339 -36.62 17.06 4.98
N ILE A 340 -37.69 16.58 5.62
CA ILE A 340 -38.83 17.39 6.05
C ILE A 340 -38.81 17.69 7.56
N LYS A 341 -39.41 18.82 7.96
CA LYS A 341 -39.44 19.30 9.36
C LYS A 341 -39.91 18.23 10.37
N LYS A 342 -40.94 17.46 10.01
CA LYS A 342 -41.49 16.38 10.85
C LYS A 342 -40.45 15.29 11.15
N HIS A 343 -39.59 14.97 10.19
CA HIS A 343 -38.56 13.93 10.36
C HIS A 343 -37.37 14.44 11.18
N ALA A 344 -36.94 15.69 10.97
CA ALA A 344 -35.90 16.31 11.79
C ALA A 344 -36.29 16.40 13.27
N LEU A 345 -37.52 16.85 13.59
CA LEU A 345 -38.02 16.85 14.98
C LEU A 345 -38.06 15.45 15.59
N LYS A 346 -38.50 14.44 14.81
CA LYS A 346 -38.51 13.04 15.25
C LYS A 346 -37.10 12.50 15.51
N ALA A 347 -36.12 12.94 14.72
CA ALA A 347 -34.72 12.52 14.85
C ALA A 347 -34.15 12.94 16.21
N PHE A 348 -34.28 14.22 16.56
CA PHE A 348 -33.80 14.74 17.85
C PHE A 348 -34.56 14.18 19.06
N LYS A 349 -35.85 13.89 18.91
CA LYS A 349 -36.64 13.22 19.96
C LYS A 349 -36.20 11.77 20.17
N ALA A 350 -35.84 11.06 19.09
CA ALA A 350 -35.43 9.66 19.15
C ALA A 350 -34.04 9.46 19.78
N THR A 351 -33.18 10.47 19.73
CA THR A 351 -31.84 10.47 20.35
C THR A 351 -31.82 11.09 21.75
N GLY A 352 -32.93 11.66 22.23
CA GLY A 352 -33.01 12.27 23.57
C GLY A 352 -32.19 13.56 23.72
N ILE A 353 -31.83 14.22 22.60
CA ILE A 353 -31.04 15.46 22.62
C ILE A 353 -31.92 16.70 22.75
N ALA A 354 -33.12 16.68 22.12
CA ALA A 354 -34.08 17.78 22.22
C ALA A 354 -35.53 17.23 22.18
N PRO A 355 -36.26 17.24 23.31
CA PRO A 355 -35.82 17.63 24.66
C PRO A 355 -34.73 16.69 25.20
N ILE A 356 -33.90 17.19 26.13
CA ILE A 356 -32.87 16.38 26.79
C ILE A 356 -33.57 15.31 27.63
N ASP A 357 -33.52 14.07 27.17
CA ASP A 357 -34.09 12.91 27.84
C ASP A 357 -33.14 11.70 27.67
N PRO A 358 -32.20 11.51 28.61
CA PRO A 358 -31.22 10.43 28.56
C PRO A 358 -31.88 9.04 28.59
N GLU A 359 -33.07 8.91 29.19
CA GLU A 359 -33.77 7.63 29.38
C GLU A 359 -34.17 6.98 28.06
N VAL A 360 -34.39 7.77 26.99
CA VAL A 360 -34.74 7.26 25.65
C VAL A 360 -33.64 6.33 25.10
N VAL A 361 -32.38 6.65 25.40
CA VAL A 361 -31.22 5.86 24.98
C VAL A 361 -30.88 4.83 26.07
N LEU A 362 -30.83 5.23 27.34
CA LEU A 362 -30.40 4.37 28.46
C LEU A 362 -31.32 3.16 28.68
N LYS A 363 -32.64 3.27 28.46
CA LYS A 363 -33.57 2.12 28.56
C LYS A 363 -33.26 0.99 27.58
N LYS A 364 -32.63 1.29 26.43
CA LYS A 364 -32.22 0.26 25.46
C LYS A 364 -31.07 -0.61 25.99
N PHE A 365 -30.34 -0.13 26.99
CA PHE A 365 -29.11 -0.76 27.49
C PHE A 365 -29.20 -1.21 28.96
N ARG A 366 -30.26 -0.84 29.71
CA ARG A 366 -30.43 -1.15 31.16
C ARG A 366 -31.04 -2.53 31.49
N LYS A 367 -31.41 -3.38 30.51
CA LYS A 367 -31.94 -4.73 30.80
C LYS A 367 -30.82 -5.76 31.02
N SER A 368 -30.04 -5.58 32.09
CA SER A 368 -29.28 -6.64 32.76
C SER A 368 -28.55 -6.01 33.94
N THR A 369 -29.07 -6.18 35.15
CA THR A 369 -28.24 -6.10 36.37
C THR A 369 -29.03 -6.66 37.56
N LEU A 370 -28.67 -7.87 37.99
CA LEU A 370 -28.87 -8.32 39.36
C LEU A 370 -27.85 -7.61 40.26
N THR A 371 -28.39 -6.98 41.31
CA THR A 371 -27.79 -6.59 42.60
C THR A 371 -26.49 -5.79 42.62
N ALA A 372 -26.62 -4.51 43.00
CA ALA A 372 -25.54 -3.62 43.42
C ALA A 372 -25.20 -3.79 44.92
N PRO A 373 -23.92 -3.66 45.34
CA PRO A 373 -23.53 -3.31 46.71
C PRO A 373 -23.75 -1.79 47.01
N PRO A 374 -23.76 -1.38 48.29
CA PRO A 374 -24.43 -0.16 48.79
C PRO A 374 -23.65 1.16 48.56
N PRO A 375 -24.27 2.35 48.75
CA PRO A 375 -23.79 3.60 48.20
C PRO A 375 -22.64 4.20 49.01
N LEU A 376 -21.63 4.73 48.30
CA LEU A 376 -20.63 5.61 48.90
C LEU A 376 -21.21 7.03 48.99
N VAL A 377 -21.44 7.46 50.22
CA VAL A 377 -21.85 8.81 50.60
C VAL A 377 -20.74 9.81 50.24
N ASN A 378 -21.13 10.90 49.59
CA ASN A 378 -20.24 11.96 49.14
C ASN A 378 -19.80 12.82 50.34
N VAL A 379 -18.60 12.59 50.87
CA VAL A 379 -18.03 13.38 51.98
C VAL A 379 -17.24 14.56 51.41
N SER A 380 -17.55 15.78 51.86
CA SER A 380 -16.93 17.00 51.34
C SER A 380 -15.45 17.13 51.74
N ARG A 381 -14.70 17.80 50.86
CA ARG A 381 -13.23 17.99 50.91
C ARG A 381 -12.72 18.62 52.22
N ALA A 382 -13.56 19.41 52.89
CA ALA A 382 -13.21 20.06 54.17
C ALA A 382 -13.08 19.05 55.33
N THR A 383 -13.94 18.02 55.36
CA THR A 383 -13.93 16.98 56.41
C THR A 383 -12.72 16.06 56.28
N ILE A 384 -12.32 15.75 55.06
CA ILE A 384 -11.13 14.93 54.75
C ILE A 384 -9.85 15.67 55.17
N THR A 385 -9.79 16.99 54.95
CA THR A 385 -8.60 17.79 55.28
C THR A 385 -8.40 17.89 56.81
N ASN A 386 -9.48 18.02 57.58
CA ASN A 386 -9.41 18.05 59.05
C ASN A 386 -9.05 16.70 59.68
N LEU A 387 -9.50 15.58 59.10
CA LEU A 387 -9.13 14.23 59.55
C LEU A 387 -7.67 13.89 59.24
N ILE A 388 -7.12 14.38 58.12
CA ILE A 388 -5.72 14.17 57.75
C ILE A 388 -4.77 15.00 58.63
N ASN A 389 -5.16 16.23 58.98
CA ASN A 389 -4.38 17.09 59.88
C ASN A 389 -4.36 16.60 61.34
N GLN A 390 -5.34 15.79 61.75
CA GLN A 390 -5.36 15.13 63.07
C GLN A 390 -4.48 13.88 63.16
N ALA A 391 -3.95 13.39 62.03
CA ALA A 391 -3.29 12.09 61.95
C ALA A 391 -1.82 12.15 61.52
N TYR A 392 -1.05 13.19 61.88
CA TYR A 392 0.38 13.24 61.53
C TYR A 392 1.29 13.67 62.68
N ASP A 393 2.08 12.71 63.16
CA ASP A 393 3.26 12.90 63.99
C ASP A 393 4.45 13.31 63.06
N PRO A 394 5.19 14.41 63.34
CA PRO A 394 5.99 15.10 62.33
C PRO A 394 7.48 14.68 62.27
N SER A 395 7.79 13.38 62.20
CA SER A 395 9.21 12.94 62.22
C SER A 395 9.62 11.87 61.19
N SER A 396 8.77 11.47 60.24
CA SER A 396 9.14 10.42 59.26
C SER A 396 9.50 10.96 57.87
N ILE A 397 10.66 10.50 57.38
CA ILE A 397 11.32 10.73 56.08
C ILE A 397 10.38 10.51 54.86
N ALA A 398 9.23 9.85 55.03
CA ALA A 398 8.22 9.66 54.00
C ALA A 398 7.47 10.96 53.60
N ALA A 399 7.36 11.95 54.49
CA ALA A 399 6.67 13.22 54.19
C ALA A 399 7.43 14.09 53.17
N ASN A 400 8.77 14.05 53.21
CA ASN A 400 9.60 14.80 52.28
C ASN A 400 9.49 14.26 50.84
N ASN A 401 9.46 12.93 50.67
CA ASN A 401 9.30 12.31 49.36
C ASN A 401 7.93 12.58 48.74
N LEU A 402 6.87 12.65 49.56
CA LEU A 402 5.53 12.93 49.05
C LEU A 402 5.36 14.41 48.67
N SER A 403 5.96 15.33 49.44
CA SER A 403 5.98 16.76 49.11
C SER A 403 6.74 17.05 47.81
N GLU A 404 7.86 16.35 47.57
CA GLU A 404 8.67 16.51 46.36
C GLU A 404 7.93 15.98 45.11
N ILE A 405 7.19 14.88 45.25
CA ILE A 405 6.36 14.31 44.17
C ILE A 405 5.18 15.24 43.85
N LEU A 406 4.53 15.82 44.87
CA LEU A 406 3.45 16.79 44.68
C LEU A 406 3.95 18.09 44.02
N LEU A 407 5.11 18.59 44.41
CA LEU A 407 5.74 19.76 43.78
C LEU A 407 6.15 19.48 42.32
N ARG A 408 6.66 18.28 42.01
CA ARG A 408 6.97 17.88 40.63
C ARG A 408 5.71 17.75 39.76
N LEU A 409 4.63 17.21 40.31
CA LEU A 409 3.36 17.07 39.60
C LEU A 409 2.68 18.43 39.39
N GLN A 410 2.81 19.35 40.35
CA GLN A 410 2.30 20.71 40.23
C GLN A 410 3.10 21.53 39.20
N ALA A 411 4.44 21.41 39.20
CA ALA A 411 5.29 22.01 38.18
C ALA A 411 5.01 21.45 36.77
N ALA A 412 4.78 20.14 36.64
CA ALA A 412 4.43 19.53 35.36
C ALA A 412 3.05 20.00 34.84
N LYS A 413 2.11 20.26 35.75
CA LYS A 413 0.78 20.80 35.41
C LYS A 413 0.87 22.26 34.97
N GLU A 414 1.62 23.10 35.66
CA GLU A 414 1.80 24.52 35.31
C GLU A 414 2.58 24.69 33.99
N ILE A 415 3.57 23.83 33.72
CA ILE A 415 4.28 23.81 32.42
C ILE A 415 3.33 23.42 31.29
N ALA A 416 2.45 22.45 31.50
CA ALA A 416 1.45 22.03 30.50
C ALA A 416 0.37 23.10 30.27
N GLU A 417 -0.04 23.84 31.31
CA GLU A 417 -0.98 24.96 31.19
C GLU A 417 -0.32 26.18 30.50
N TYR A 418 0.94 26.48 30.79
CA TYR A 418 1.73 27.53 30.12
C TYR A 418 1.99 27.21 28.64
N GLU A 419 2.30 25.96 28.28
CA GLU A 419 2.44 25.54 26.88
C GLU A 419 1.11 25.66 26.12
N LYS A 420 -0.01 25.37 26.78
CA LYS A 420 -1.36 25.47 26.20
C LYS A 420 -1.77 26.93 25.96
N ASP A 421 -1.41 27.84 26.86
CA ASP A 421 -1.69 29.27 26.69
C ASP A 421 -0.69 29.98 25.76
N ALA A 422 0.57 29.54 25.71
CA ALA A 422 1.54 29.97 24.69
C ALA A 422 1.13 29.52 23.27
N LEU A 423 0.54 28.32 23.13
CA LEU A 423 -0.07 27.84 21.88
C LEU A 423 -1.31 28.66 21.47
N ARG A 424 -2.14 29.10 22.44
CA ARG A 424 -3.28 30.00 22.19
C ARG A 424 -2.85 31.41 21.78
N ALA A 425 -1.80 31.95 22.40
CA ALA A 425 -1.23 33.26 22.02
C ALA A 425 -0.56 33.22 20.63
N ALA A 426 0.11 32.12 20.28
CA ALA A 426 0.70 31.90 18.95
C ALA A 426 -0.35 31.71 17.83
N LEU A 427 -1.58 31.32 18.20
CA LEU A 427 -2.72 31.17 17.29
C LEU A 427 -3.37 32.52 16.91
N HIS A 428 -3.23 33.56 17.73
CA HIS A 428 -3.81 34.89 17.45
C HIS A 428 -2.92 35.84 16.63
N GLN A 429 -1.68 35.44 16.29
CA GLN A 429 -0.85 36.16 15.31
C GLN A 429 -0.52 35.29 14.09
N ARG A 430 -1.54 34.95 13.30
CA ARG A 430 -1.34 34.57 11.89
C ARG A 430 -2.31 35.33 10.99
N LYS A 431 -1.71 36.09 10.07
CA LYS A 431 -2.32 36.75 8.92
C LYS A 431 -3.33 35.83 8.23
N ALA A 432 -4.49 36.39 7.89
CA ALA A 432 -5.54 35.78 7.06
C ALA A 432 -4.94 34.95 5.90
N PHE A 433 -5.13 33.64 5.96
CA PHE A 433 -4.73 32.69 4.93
C PHE A 433 -6.01 32.12 4.34
N HIS A 434 -6.40 32.59 3.15
CA HIS A 434 -7.56 32.06 2.44
C HIS A 434 -7.26 30.62 2.01
N SER A 435 -8.05 29.66 2.47
CA SER A 435 -7.95 28.25 2.11
C SER A 435 -8.30 28.04 0.64
N GLY A 436 -7.52 27.24 -0.09
CA GLY A 436 -7.74 26.96 -1.52
C GLY A 436 -8.95 26.06 -1.85
N ALA A 437 -9.65 25.54 -0.84
CA ALA A 437 -10.88 24.75 -1.02
C ALA A 437 -12.12 25.66 -1.03
N VAL A 438 -12.93 25.58 -2.08
CA VAL A 438 -14.10 26.45 -2.29
C VAL A 438 -15.33 25.60 -2.55
N TRP A 439 -16.41 25.88 -1.83
CA TRP A 439 -17.74 25.35 -2.14
C TRP A 439 -18.40 26.20 -3.20
N TRP A 440 -18.82 25.56 -4.28
CA TRP A 440 -19.48 26.24 -5.39
C TRP A 440 -20.96 26.40 -5.06
N SER A 441 -21.37 27.66 -4.85
CA SER A 441 -22.78 28.04 -4.84
C SER A 441 -23.34 28.11 -6.27
N PRO A 442 -24.66 27.98 -6.46
CA PRO A 442 -25.31 28.12 -7.77
C PRO A 442 -24.93 29.42 -8.51
N CYS A 443 -24.74 30.52 -7.78
CA CYS A 443 -24.34 31.81 -8.38
C CYS A 443 -22.90 31.80 -8.92
N LYS A 444 -21.95 31.21 -8.17
CA LYS A 444 -20.54 31.12 -8.63
C LYS A 444 -20.37 30.15 -9.80
N LEU A 445 -21.23 29.13 -9.89
CA LEU A 445 -21.31 28.23 -11.05
C LEU A 445 -21.69 29.00 -12.33
N ARG A 446 -22.61 29.98 -12.24
CA ARG A 446 -22.99 30.84 -13.38
C ARG A 446 -21.82 31.68 -13.89
N GLU A 447 -21.13 32.37 -13.00
CA GLU A 447 -19.97 33.20 -13.36
C GLU A 447 -18.85 32.38 -14.00
N ALA A 448 -18.61 31.16 -13.49
CA ALA A 448 -17.63 30.25 -14.07
C ALA A 448 -18.05 29.77 -15.46
N ARG A 449 -19.32 29.37 -15.66
CA ARG A 449 -19.87 28.98 -16.97
C ARG A 449 -19.74 30.10 -18.00
N PHE A 450 -20.10 31.34 -17.62
CA PHE A 450 -19.98 32.50 -18.51
C PHE A 450 -18.53 32.77 -18.90
N ARG A 451 -17.58 32.73 -17.94
CA ARG A 451 -16.15 32.88 -18.22
C ARG A 451 -15.60 31.77 -19.12
N GLN A 452 -16.14 30.55 -19.03
CA GLN A 452 -15.71 29.42 -19.84
C GLN A 452 -16.18 29.56 -21.29
N LEU A 453 -17.44 29.95 -21.50
CA LEU A 453 -18.01 30.23 -22.82
C LEU A 453 -17.25 31.35 -23.54
N VAL A 454 -16.89 32.42 -22.84
CA VAL A 454 -16.08 33.51 -23.40
C VAL A 454 -14.70 32.99 -23.86
N LYS A 455 -14.02 32.20 -23.02
CA LYS A 455 -12.72 31.61 -23.37
C LYS A 455 -12.79 30.62 -24.54
N GLU A 456 -13.89 29.88 -24.67
CA GLU A 456 -14.08 28.96 -25.79
C GLU A 456 -14.28 29.74 -27.10
N LYS A 457 -15.10 30.79 -27.10
CA LYS A 457 -15.23 31.70 -28.25
C LYS A 457 -13.91 32.38 -28.63
N GLU A 458 -13.10 32.79 -27.65
CA GLU A 458 -11.78 33.37 -27.89
C GLU A 458 -10.81 32.35 -28.52
N LYS A 459 -10.80 31.11 -28.05
CA LYS A 459 -9.97 30.03 -28.62
C LYS A 459 -10.40 29.65 -30.03
N GLU A 460 -11.71 29.62 -30.29
CA GLU A 460 -12.25 29.35 -31.61
C GLU A 460 -11.82 30.43 -32.61
N LYS A 461 -11.90 31.70 -32.19
CA LYS A 461 -11.37 32.83 -32.96
C LYS A 461 -9.86 32.73 -33.19
N GLU A 462 -9.08 32.41 -32.16
CA GLU A 462 -7.61 32.26 -32.29
C GLU A 462 -7.23 31.08 -33.21
N LEU A 463 -8.05 30.02 -33.25
CA LEU A 463 -7.85 28.89 -34.15
C LEU A 463 -8.16 29.27 -35.60
N LEU A 464 -9.24 30.01 -35.83
CA LEU A 464 -9.57 30.60 -37.13
C LEU A 464 -8.45 31.51 -37.63
N ASP A 465 -7.95 32.43 -36.80
CA ASP A 465 -6.83 33.33 -37.14
C ASP A 465 -5.55 32.54 -37.51
N LYS A 466 -5.29 31.40 -36.85
CA LYS A 466 -4.15 30.53 -37.16
C LYS A 466 -4.33 29.77 -38.47
N ILE A 467 -5.56 29.42 -38.84
CA ILE A 467 -5.87 28.79 -40.13
C ILE A 467 -5.66 29.82 -41.25
N GLU A 468 -6.22 31.01 -41.10
CA GLU A 468 -6.05 32.12 -42.06
C GLU A 468 -4.56 32.49 -42.24
N LEU A 469 -3.79 32.57 -41.15
CA LEU A 469 -2.35 32.86 -41.24
C LEU A 469 -1.56 31.76 -41.96
N LYS A 470 -1.98 30.48 -41.85
CA LYS A 470 -1.35 29.37 -42.58
C LYS A 470 -1.67 29.44 -44.07
N GLU A 471 -2.92 29.72 -44.43
CA GLU A 471 -3.34 29.91 -45.82
C GLU A 471 -2.61 31.09 -46.47
N ALA A 472 -2.49 32.22 -45.75
CA ALA A 472 -1.72 33.38 -46.22
C ALA A 472 -0.24 33.05 -46.45
N LYS A 473 0.38 32.24 -45.58
CA LYS A 473 1.77 31.79 -45.73
C LYS A 473 1.95 30.87 -46.94
N GLU A 474 1.02 29.95 -47.18
CA GLU A 474 1.09 29.06 -48.34
C GLU A 474 0.87 29.83 -49.65
N ASN A 475 -0.08 30.78 -49.68
CA ASN A 475 -0.30 31.67 -50.82
C ASN A 475 0.94 32.52 -51.14
N ASN A 476 1.62 33.06 -50.11
CA ASN A 476 2.87 33.79 -50.30
C ASN A 476 3.98 32.87 -50.85
N ARG A 477 4.04 31.62 -50.40
CA ARG A 477 4.98 30.61 -50.93
C ARG A 477 4.73 30.30 -52.40
N ILE A 478 3.46 30.14 -52.80
CA ILE A 478 3.07 29.93 -54.21
C ILE A 478 3.48 31.15 -55.04
N TYR A 479 3.23 32.36 -54.55
CA TYR A 479 3.63 33.60 -55.21
C TYR A 479 5.16 33.70 -55.41
N GLN A 480 5.94 33.37 -54.37
CA GLN A 480 7.40 33.33 -54.43
C GLN A 480 7.94 32.27 -55.41
N LEU A 481 7.25 31.14 -55.57
CA LEU A 481 7.60 30.14 -56.58
C LEU A 481 7.36 30.67 -58.00
N LYS A 482 6.23 31.34 -58.26
CA LYS A 482 5.94 31.98 -59.55
C LYS A 482 7.01 33.02 -59.92
N ILE A 483 7.45 33.85 -58.97
CA ILE A 483 8.54 34.83 -59.21
C ILE A 483 9.84 34.11 -59.60
N LYS A 484 10.17 32.99 -58.95
CA LYS A 484 11.39 32.22 -59.26
C LYS A 484 11.32 31.55 -60.62
N GLU A 485 10.16 31.06 -61.03
CA GLU A 485 9.94 30.47 -62.36
C GLU A 485 10.05 31.53 -63.46
N ALA A 486 9.43 32.69 -63.28
CA ALA A 486 9.57 33.84 -64.19
C ALA A 486 11.05 34.28 -64.32
N ALA A 487 11.78 34.34 -63.20
CA ALA A 487 13.20 34.68 -63.21
C ALA A 487 14.08 33.61 -63.90
N ARG A 488 13.68 32.33 -63.90
CA ARG A 488 14.38 31.27 -64.64
C ARG A 488 14.11 31.39 -66.14
N ALA A 489 12.86 31.60 -66.53
CA ALA A 489 12.50 31.83 -67.93
C ALA A 489 13.26 33.03 -68.52
N ALA A 490 13.33 34.16 -67.79
CA ALA A 490 14.10 35.33 -68.21
C ALA A 490 15.61 35.05 -68.35
N ARG A 491 16.18 34.17 -67.51
CA ARG A 491 17.60 33.76 -67.62
C ARG A 491 17.85 32.83 -68.80
N GLU A 492 16.90 31.96 -69.14
CA GLU A 492 17.00 31.12 -70.34
C GLU A 492 16.92 31.95 -71.61
N GLU A 493 16.00 32.92 -71.66
CA GLU A 493 15.90 33.87 -72.77
C GLU A 493 17.19 34.68 -72.94
N ALA A 494 17.71 35.25 -71.85
CA ALA A 494 18.99 35.96 -71.87
C ALA A 494 20.17 35.07 -72.27
N LYS A 495 20.11 33.77 -71.96
CA LYS A 495 21.13 32.81 -72.38
C LYS A 495 21.06 32.54 -73.89
N LYS A 496 19.86 32.38 -74.47
CA LYS A 496 19.69 32.25 -75.93
C LYS A 496 20.27 33.45 -76.67
N VAL A 497 19.90 34.67 -76.25
CA VAL A 497 20.45 35.92 -76.82
C VAL A 497 21.97 35.96 -76.71
N ARG A 498 22.53 35.52 -75.58
CA ARG A 498 23.99 35.49 -75.38
C ARG A 498 24.69 34.45 -76.24
N ASP A 499 24.07 33.29 -76.45
CA ASP A 499 24.62 32.22 -77.27
C ASP A 499 24.52 32.56 -78.77
N GLU A 500 23.47 33.23 -79.21
CA GLU A 500 23.36 33.84 -80.55
C GLU A 500 24.44 34.91 -80.77
N ALA A 501 24.63 35.83 -79.83
CA ALA A 501 25.68 36.85 -79.92
C ALA A 501 27.10 36.23 -79.95
N LYS A 502 27.31 35.11 -79.26
CA LYS A 502 28.57 34.35 -79.33
C LYS A 502 28.74 33.64 -80.65
N ALA A 503 27.67 33.10 -81.24
CA ALA A 503 27.71 32.48 -82.57
C ALA A 503 28.10 33.49 -83.65
N VAL A 504 27.53 34.71 -83.59
CA VAL A 504 27.91 35.83 -84.46
C VAL A 504 29.39 36.19 -84.29
N LYS A 505 29.86 36.36 -83.04
CA LYS A 505 31.28 36.63 -82.77
C LYS A 505 32.21 35.50 -83.20
N ALA A 506 31.78 34.24 -83.09
CA ALA A 506 32.55 33.08 -83.53
C ALA A 506 32.66 33.05 -85.06
N ALA A 507 31.57 33.33 -85.78
CA ALA A 507 31.59 33.46 -87.24
C ALA A 507 32.51 34.61 -87.70
N GLU A 508 32.50 35.74 -86.99
CA GLU A 508 33.41 36.87 -87.26
C GLU A 508 34.88 36.53 -86.99
N LEU A 509 35.15 35.77 -85.92
CA LEU A 509 36.50 35.26 -85.60
C LEU A 509 36.99 34.20 -86.58
N ASP A 510 36.10 33.36 -87.11
CA ASP A 510 36.43 32.37 -88.15
C ASP A 510 36.68 33.04 -89.50
N ALA A 511 35.96 34.11 -89.84
CA ALA A 511 36.28 34.95 -90.99
C ALA A 511 37.69 35.57 -90.83
N LYS A 512 37.97 36.18 -89.67
CA LYS A 512 39.30 36.72 -89.36
C LYS A 512 40.40 35.66 -89.28
N ARG A 513 40.08 34.40 -88.92
CA ARG A 513 41.03 33.27 -88.99
C ARG A 513 41.29 32.87 -90.43
N ARG A 514 40.27 32.78 -91.29
CA ARG A 514 40.48 32.52 -92.73
C ARG A 514 41.37 33.59 -93.37
N ASP A 515 41.15 34.85 -93.02
CA ASP A 515 42.01 35.96 -93.49
C ASP A 515 43.44 35.86 -92.92
N ARG A 516 43.59 35.44 -91.66
CA ARG A 516 44.90 35.29 -91.00
C ARG A 516 45.64 34.01 -91.42
N ASP A 517 44.92 32.95 -91.78
CA ASP A 517 45.46 31.69 -92.30
C ASP A 517 45.84 31.84 -93.77
N ALA A 518 45.12 32.68 -94.54
CA ALA A 518 45.58 33.17 -95.84
C ALA A 518 46.86 34.03 -95.72
N ALA A 519 46.98 34.85 -94.67
CA ALA A 519 48.17 35.67 -94.41
C ALA A 519 49.36 34.90 -93.80
N LYS A 520 49.14 33.71 -93.21
CA LYS A 520 50.18 32.85 -92.59
C LYS A 520 50.70 31.72 -93.49
N ALA A 521 50.16 31.56 -94.70
CA ALA A 521 50.77 30.74 -95.76
C ALA A 521 52.07 31.37 -96.33
N ILE A 522 52.42 32.58 -95.89
CA ILE A 522 53.65 33.28 -96.24
C ILE A 522 54.43 33.53 -94.93
N GLN A 523 55.62 32.94 -94.85
CA GLN A 523 56.68 33.07 -93.83
C GLN A 523 56.75 32.06 -92.67
N GLN A 524 57.90 31.37 -92.71
CA GLN A 524 58.45 30.37 -91.80
C GLN A 524 58.96 30.94 -90.45
N PRO A 525 59.23 30.08 -89.45
CA PRO A 525 59.09 30.40 -88.03
C PRO A 525 60.41 30.79 -87.35
N GLN A 526 60.33 31.62 -86.30
CA GLN A 526 61.38 31.73 -85.28
C GLN A 526 60.83 31.66 -83.85
N SER A 527 61.63 30.97 -83.05
CA SER A 527 61.40 30.47 -81.69
C SER A 527 61.56 31.56 -80.62
N GLY A 528 60.90 31.40 -79.46
CA GLY A 528 61.14 32.31 -78.34
C GLY A 528 60.31 32.14 -77.06
N LYS A 529 60.76 31.25 -76.19
CA LYS A 529 60.74 31.32 -74.70
C LYS A 529 59.40 31.28 -73.93
N ARG A 530 59.21 30.14 -73.26
CA ARG A 530 58.30 29.86 -72.13
C ARG A 530 58.63 30.70 -70.89
N LYS A 531 57.59 31.10 -70.13
CA LYS A 531 57.69 31.38 -68.68
C LYS A 531 56.51 30.80 -67.89
N ALA A 532 56.87 30.39 -66.68
CA ALA A 532 56.25 29.50 -65.70
C ALA A 532 54.84 29.82 -65.18
N SER A 533 54.20 28.75 -64.72
CA SER A 533 52.91 28.61 -64.04
C SER A 533 52.95 28.93 -62.54
N LYS A 534 51.81 29.36 -61.98
CA LYS A 534 51.46 29.29 -60.55
C LYS A 534 49.97 28.92 -60.37
N PRO A 535 49.58 28.30 -59.24
CA PRO A 535 48.62 27.21 -59.20
C PRO A 535 47.25 27.54 -58.58
N ALA A 536 46.33 26.58 -58.78
CA ALA A 536 44.89 26.61 -58.49
C ALA A 536 44.50 26.63 -56.99
N ALA A 537 43.37 27.30 -56.71
CA ALA A 537 42.73 27.40 -55.41
C ALA A 537 41.88 26.16 -55.05
N LYS A 538 41.87 25.84 -53.76
CA LYS A 538 41.32 24.63 -53.10
C LYS A 538 39.78 24.56 -53.14
N GLN A 539 39.26 23.36 -53.42
CA GLN A 539 37.89 22.93 -53.15
C GLN A 539 37.75 22.41 -51.70
N GLN A 540 36.62 22.69 -51.04
CA GLN A 540 36.15 21.96 -49.86
C GLN A 540 34.74 21.37 -50.09
N PRO A 541 34.40 20.22 -49.48
CA PRO A 541 33.29 19.38 -49.90
C PRO A 541 31.98 19.56 -49.09
N LYS A 542 30.88 19.18 -49.75
CA LYS A 542 29.48 19.16 -49.30
C LYS A 542 29.23 18.20 -48.12
N LYS A 543 28.46 18.64 -47.11
CA LYS A 543 27.88 17.76 -46.06
C LYS A 543 26.52 17.18 -46.50
N ARG A 544 26.39 15.85 -46.40
CA ARG A 544 25.15 15.06 -46.62
C ARG A 544 24.16 15.24 -45.44
N ARG A 545 22.87 15.38 -45.76
CA ARG A 545 21.73 15.23 -44.85
C ARG A 545 21.42 13.73 -44.64
N VAL A 546 21.10 13.32 -43.42
CA VAL A 546 20.47 12.04 -43.11
C VAL A 546 19.07 12.34 -42.55
N GLY A 547 18.04 11.80 -43.22
CA GLY A 547 16.64 11.89 -42.81
C GLY A 547 16.35 10.98 -41.63
N GLY A 548 15.61 11.50 -40.65
CA GLY A 548 15.04 10.72 -39.55
C GLY A 548 13.59 10.33 -39.86
N ALA A 549 13.25 9.08 -39.60
CA ALA A 549 11.89 8.58 -39.64
C ALA A 549 11.51 7.96 -38.28
N GLY A 550 10.40 8.44 -37.71
CA GLY A 550 9.38 7.66 -36.99
C GLY A 550 9.74 6.91 -35.72
N GLY A 551 9.49 7.52 -34.56
CA GLY A 551 9.47 6.84 -33.25
C GLY A 551 9.13 7.79 -32.10
N GLY A 552 8.06 8.57 -32.24
CA GLY A 552 7.77 9.72 -31.35
C GLY A 552 6.75 9.49 -30.24
N THR A 553 5.90 8.48 -30.27
CA THR A 553 4.60 8.59 -29.58
C THR A 553 4.50 7.96 -28.18
N LEU A 554 5.45 7.14 -27.72
CA LEU A 554 5.40 6.55 -26.37
C LEU A 554 6.29 7.27 -25.34
N ALA A 555 7.36 7.95 -25.78
CA ALA A 555 8.37 8.52 -24.88
C ALA A 555 8.07 9.96 -24.42
N GLU A 556 7.21 10.71 -25.11
CA GLU A 556 6.92 12.11 -24.77
C GLU A 556 5.89 12.24 -23.63
N ASN A 557 4.91 11.35 -23.57
CA ASN A 557 3.86 11.38 -22.53
C ASN A 557 4.38 10.96 -21.14
N GLU A 558 5.31 10.02 -21.05
CA GLU A 558 5.87 9.57 -19.76
C GLU A 558 6.96 10.50 -19.21
N ILE A 559 7.70 11.19 -20.08
CA ILE A 559 8.69 12.21 -19.67
C ILE A 559 7.99 13.47 -19.14
N LEU A 560 6.78 13.78 -19.62
CA LEU A 560 5.94 14.87 -19.11
C LEU A 560 5.30 14.53 -17.75
N GLN A 561 4.83 13.29 -17.54
CA GLN A 561 4.21 12.87 -16.27
C GLN A 561 5.22 12.63 -15.14
N THR A 562 6.40 12.08 -15.43
CA THR A 562 7.45 11.86 -14.41
C THR A 562 8.16 13.16 -14.01
N ARG A 563 8.14 14.17 -14.89
CA ARG A 563 8.57 15.52 -14.56
C ARG A 563 7.64 16.16 -13.53
N SER A 564 6.33 15.92 -13.53
CA SER A 564 5.41 16.60 -12.59
C SER A 564 5.63 16.21 -11.12
N ILE A 565 5.96 14.94 -10.82
CA ILE A 565 6.19 14.45 -9.44
C ILE A 565 7.49 15.02 -8.83
N PHE A 566 8.53 15.27 -9.63
CA PHE A 566 9.80 15.88 -9.18
C PHE A 566 9.93 17.38 -9.51
N GLN A 567 9.03 17.94 -10.32
CA GLN A 567 8.87 19.39 -10.55
C GLN A 567 8.06 20.06 -9.44
N ASN A 568 7.37 19.30 -8.58
CA ASN A 568 7.05 19.77 -7.23
C ASN A 568 8.32 19.81 -6.37
N GLY A 569 9.26 20.69 -6.74
CA GLY A 569 10.58 20.86 -6.13
C GLY A 569 10.57 21.16 -4.61
N ARG A 570 9.37 21.33 -4.02
CA ARG A 570 9.12 21.46 -2.58
C ARG A 570 9.45 20.16 -1.82
N LEU A 571 9.04 18.99 -2.31
CA LEU A 571 9.23 17.71 -1.60
C LEU A 571 10.70 17.27 -1.56
N ALA A 572 11.50 17.65 -2.56
CA ALA A 572 12.92 17.31 -2.64
C ALA A 572 13.83 18.52 -2.35
N ASN A 573 13.33 19.51 -1.60
CA ASN A 573 14.11 20.66 -1.17
C ASN A 573 15.28 20.21 -0.27
N ILE A 574 16.41 20.92 -0.36
CA ILE A 574 17.62 20.70 0.43
C ILE A 574 17.38 21.07 1.90
N GLU A 575 16.42 21.96 2.18
CA GLU A 575 16.14 22.44 3.54
C GLU A 575 14.91 21.77 4.17
N LEU A 576 13.76 21.85 3.51
CA LEU A 576 12.46 21.39 4.04
C LEU A 576 11.90 20.15 3.31
N GLY A 577 12.74 19.44 2.55
CA GLY A 577 12.33 18.25 1.81
C GLY A 577 12.23 16.99 2.67
N LEU A 578 11.69 15.94 2.06
CA LEU A 578 11.61 14.59 2.63
C LEU A 578 12.99 14.00 2.96
N SER A 579 13.03 13.01 3.85
CA SER A 579 14.25 12.32 4.23
C SER A 579 14.92 11.64 3.02
N THR A 580 16.23 11.42 3.10
CA THR A 580 17.01 10.74 2.04
C THR A 580 16.46 9.35 1.73
N HIS A 581 16.01 8.62 2.76
CA HIS A 581 15.35 7.31 2.65
C HIS A 581 14.02 7.40 1.90
N ALA A 582 13.15 8.35 2.28
CA ALA A 582 11.83 8.51 1.69
C ALA A 582 11.92 8.88 0.19
N ILE A 583 12.81 9.80 -0.19
CA ILE A 583 13.01 10.17 -1.60
C ILE A 583 13.54 9.00 -2.42
N ARG A 584 14.49 8.23 -1.86
CA ARG A 584 14.99 7.02 -2.52
C ARG A 584 13.87 6.00 -2.73
N GLN A 585 13.04 5.77 -1.73
CA GLN A 585 11.89 4.86 -1.82
C GLN A 585 10.89 5.34 -2.87
N LEU A 586 10.57 6.64 -2.91
CA LEU A 586 9.67 7.22 -3.91
C LEU A 586 10.23 7.09 -5.34
N TYR A 587 11.53 7.30 -5.54
CA TYR A 587 12.17 7.05 -6.83
C TYR A 587 12.02 5.58 -7.24
N LEU A 588 12.32 4.62 -6.34
CA LEU A 588 12.18 3.20 -6.64
C LEU A 588 10.72 2.81 -6.91
N ALA A 589 9.78 3.26 -6.07
CA ALA A 589 8.37 2.87 -6.16
C ALA A 589 7.62 3.52 -7.33
N CYS A 590 7.90 4.79 -7.65
CA CYS A 590 7.10 5.56 -8.61
C CYS A 590 7.81 5.80 -9.94
N VAL A 591 9.14 5.93 -9.95
CA VAL A 591 9.89 6.21 -11.19
C VAL A 591 10.37 4.92 -11.81
N THR A 592 11.03 4.07 -11.03
CA THR A 592 11.65 2.86 -11.60
C THR A 592 10.63 1.83 -12.04
N SER A 593 9.48 1.76 -11.36
CA SER A 593 8.35 0.91 -11.73
C SER A 593 7.80 1.23 -13.12
N VAL A 594 7.75 2.52 -13.48
CA VAL A 594 7.30 2.99 -14.81
C VAL A 594 8.44 2.93 -15.82
N SER A 595 9.62 3.48 -15.48
CA SER A 595 10.74 3.59 -16.43
C SER A 595 11.28 2.25 -16.90
N ASP A 596 11.22 1.24 -16.04
CA ASP A 596 11.71 -0.12 -16.31
C ASP A 596 10.58 -1.06 -16.74
N TYR A 597 9.34 -0.56 -16.81
CA TYR A 597 8.19 -1.37 -17.21
C TYR A 597 8.38 -1.87 -18.64
N GLY A 598 8.31 -3.19 -18.81
CA GLY A 598 8.53 -3.81 -20.12
C GLY A 598 9.99 -3.76 -20.61
N ALA A 599 10.97 -3.53 -19.72
CA ALA A 599 12.41 -3.58 -20.08
C ALA A 599 12.79 -4.88 -20.81
N GLN A 600 12.14 -5.99 -20.49
CA GLN A 600 12.35 -7.28 -21.16
C GLN A 600 11.99 -7.25 -22.65
N ILE A 601 11.15 -6.30 -23.08
CA ILE A 601 10.68 -6.13 -24.46
C ILE A 601 11.51 -5.10 -25.20
N TYR A 602 11.73 -3.92 -24.60
CA TYR A 602 12.34 -2.79 -25.33
C TYR A 602 13.85 -2.64 -25.09
N TRP A 603 14.44 -3.14 -24.01
CA TRP A 603 15.84 -2.85 -23.67
C TRP A 603 16.82 -3.76 -24.42
N GLN A 604 17.75 -3.17 -25.19
CA GLN A 604 18.79 -3.85 -25.97
C GLN A 604 20.15 -3.17 -25.82
N ASN A 605 20.41 -2.50 -24.70
CA ASN A 605 21.57 -1.61 -24.53
C ASN A 605 21.61 -0.47 -25.57
N GLN A 606 20.46 0.09 -25.97
CA GLN A 606 20.45 1.15 -26.98
C GLN A 606 21.04 2.46 -26.40
N PRO A 607 22.05 3.08 -27.06
CA PRO A 607 22.76 4.24 -26.51
C PRO A 607 21.84 5.45 -26.22
N TYR A 608 20.85 5.67 -27.07
CA TYR A 608 19.91 6.78 -26.94
C TYR A 608 19.01 6.65 -25.70
N ALA A 609 18.47 5.45 -25.46
CA ALA A 609 17.66 5.16 -24.28
C ALA A 609 18.51 5.27 -23.00
N THR A 610 19.73 4.72 -23.01
CA THR A 610 20.69 4.81 -21.90
C THR A 610 20.95 6.26 -21.51
N LYS A 611 21.21 7.15 -22.48
CA LYS A 611 21.51 8.56 -22.20
C LYS A 611 20.34 9.28 -21.53
N LYS A 612 19.11 9.03 -21.97
CA LYS A 612 17.89 9.62 -21.38
C LYS A 612 17.65 9.12 -19.95
N LEU A 613 17.67 7.81 -19.76
CA LEU A 613 17.48 7.20 -18.44
C LEU A 613 18.59 7.58 -17.47
N GLN A 614 19.84 7.68 -17.94
CA GLN A 614 20.97 8.15 -17.13
C GLN A 614 20.77 9.60 -16.68
N SER A 615 20.23 10.47 -17.54
CA SER A 615 19.91 11.85 -17.15
C SER A 615 18.87 11.90 -16.03
N LEU A 616 17.81 11.08 -16.12
CA LEU A 616 16.78 10.97 -15.08
C LEU A 616 17.35 10.42 -13.77
N HIS A 617 18.15 9.36 -13.86
CA HIS A 617 18.83 8.76 -12.72
C HIS A 617 19.77 9.76 -12.02
N ASN A 618 20.58 10.49 -12.78
CA ASN A 618 21.49 11.50 -12.21
C ASN A 618 20.73 12.61 -11.47
N LEU A 619 19.57 13.03 -11.99
CA LEU A 619 18.70 13.99 -11.32
C LEU A 619 18.14 13.41 -10.02
N ALA A 620 17.66 12.17 -10.05
CA ALA A 620 17.14 11.47 -8.88
C ALA A 620 18.21 11.32 -7.80
N CYS A 621 19.41 10.84 -8.12
CA CYS A 621 20.51 10.70 -7.15
C CYS A 621 20.86 12.03 -6.47
N ARG A 622 20.92 13.12 -7.22
CA ARG A 622 21.18 14.47 -6.66
C ARG A 622 20.06 14.93 -5.74
N LYS A 623 18.81 14.70 -6.12
CA LYS A 623 17.64 15.04 -5.30
C LYS A 623 17.52 14.16 -4.06
N THR A 624 17.86 12.88 -4.14
CA THR A 624 17.90 11.97 -2.98
C THR A 624 18.89 12.47 -1.94
N LEU A 625 20.12 12.82 -2.35
CA LEU A 625 21.17 13.26 -1.42
C LEU A 625 21.08 14.75 -1.03
N GLY A 626 20.37 15.57 -1.80
CA GLY A 626 20.29 17.02 -1.56
C GLY A 626 21.56 17.78 -1.94
N VAL A 627 22.27 17.33 -2.98
CA VAL A 627 23.57 17.89 -3.40
C VAL A 627 23.45 18.78 -4.63
N PHE A 628 24.47 19.62 -4.87
CA PHE A 628 24.49 20.53 -6.01
C PHE A 628 24.49 19.82 -7.37
N ARG A 629 24.04 20.53 -8.41
CA ARG A 629 24.00 20.05 -9.81
C ARG A 629 25.39 19.68 -10.35
N THR A 630 26.45 20.24 -9.78
CA THR A 630 27.84 20.00 -10.16
C THR A 630 28.43 18.74 -9.52
N ALA A 631 27.73 18.12 -8.56
CA ALA A 631 28.20 16.93 -7.88
C ALA A 631 28.48 15.79 -8.87
N PRO A 632 29.58 15.03 -8.66
CA PRO A 632 30.03 13.99 -9.58
C PRO A 632 29.03 12.83 -9.62
N THR A 633 28.65 12.38 -10.83
CA THR A 633 27.52 11.46 -11.04
C THR A 633 27.74 10.08 -10.44
N VAL A 634 28.91 9.47 -10.66
CA VAL A 634 29.22 8.11 -10.19
C VAL A 634 29.30 8.05 -8.64
N PRO A 635 30.03 8.93 -7.94
CA PRO A 635 30.00 8.99 -6.48
C PRO A 635 28.60 9.27 -5.91
N THR A 636 27.83 10.18 -6.53
CA THR A 636 26.46 10.48 -6.09
C THR A 636 25.56 9.24 -6.20
N SER A 637 25.70 8.44 -7.25
CA SER A 637 24.96 7.18 -7.42
C SER A 637 25.28 6.16 -6.33
N LEU A 638 26.56 6.04 -5.97
CA LEU A 638 27.04 5.12 -4.93
C LEU A 638 26.53 5.51 -3.54
N GLU A 639 26.65 6.79 -3.18
CA GLU A 639 26.18 7.32 -1.90
C GLU A 639 24.64 7.28 -1.77
N ALA A 640 23.92 7.43 -2.89
CA ALA A 640 22.45 7.26 -2.93
C ALA A 640 22.01 5.79 -2.90
N SER A 641 22.94 4.83 -2.97
CA SER A 641 22.65 3.40 -3.10
C SER A 641 21.65 3.10 -4.22
N LEU A 642 21.81 3.77 -5.36
CA LEU A 642 21.01 3.59 -6.57
C LEU A 642 21.89 3.04 -7.69
N LEU A 643 21.40 2.03 -8.41
CA LEU A 643 22.12 1.43 -9.54
C LEU A 643 21.92 2.25 -10.83
N PRO A 644 22.98 2.43 -11.63
CA PRO A 644 22.88 3.02 -12.97
C PRO A 644 21.87 2.24 -13.84
N PRO A 645 21.07 2.92 -14.69
CA PRO A 645 20.02 2.30 -15.48
C PRO A 645 20.48 1.14 -16.35
N ALA A 646 21.65 1.23 -17.00
CA ALA A 646 22.15 0.15 -17.85
C ALA A 646 22.38 -1.15 -17.07
N ILE A 647 23.07 -1.06 -15.93
CA ILE A 647 23.35 -2.20 -15.05
C ILE A 647 22.05 -2.78 -14.46
N ARG A 648 21.13 -1.90 -14.04
CA ARG A 648 19.81 -2.28 -13.51
C ARG A 648 18.94 -3.00 -14.54
N LEU A 649 18.85 -2.48 -15.76
CA LEU A 649 18.05 -3.07 -16.84
C LEU A 649 18.68 -4.37 -17.35
N ASN A 650 20.01 -4.44 -17.46
CA ASN A 650 20.72 -5.69 -17.80
C ASN A 650 20.49 -6.76 -16.74
N SER A 651 20.53 -6.41 -15.46
CA SER A 651 20.17 -7.34 -14.38
C SER A 651 18.71 -7.80 -14.48
N THR A 652 17.79 -6.91 -14.85
CA THR A 652 16.37 -7.24 -15.06
C THR A 652 16.18 -8.23 -16.22
N ILE A 653 16.90 -8.04 -17.34
CA ILE A 653 16.92 -9.00 -18.45
C ILE A 653 17.47 -10.35 -18.00
N ARG A 654 18.61 -10.38 -17.29
CA ARG A 654 19.20 -11.63 -16.80
C ARG A 654 18.26 -12.38 -15.86
N ASN A 655 17.60 -11.68 -14.94
CA ASN A 655 16.61 -12.28 -14.04
C ASN A 655 15.43 -12.86 -14.83
N TYR A 656 14.94 -12.15 -15.85
CA TYR A 656 13.89 -12.68 -16.72
C TYR A 656 14.36 -13.90 -17.52
N ALA A 657 15.58 -13.86 -18.05
CA ALA A 657 16.18 -14.96 -18.80
C ALA A 657 16.32 -16.21 -17.92
N SER A 658 16.78 -16.07 -16.67
CA SER A 658 16.81 -17.16 -15.70
C SER A 658 15.41 -17.69 -15.38
N ARG A 659 14.40 -16.81 -15.22
CA ARG A 659 13.01 -17.24 -15.00
C ARG A 659 12.43 -17.98 -16.21
N ALA A 660 12.78 -17.57 -17.42
CA ALA A 660 12.30 -18.21 -18.64
C ALA A 660 12.81 -19.66 -18.78
N ASN A 661 13.99 -19.98 -18.22
CA ASN A 661 14.49 -21.35 -18.16
C ASN A 661 13.69 -22.26 -17.22
N LEU A 662 12.98 -21.70 -16.24
CA LEU A 662 12.18 -22.46 -15.26
C LEU A 662 10.86 -22.95 -15.85
N LEU A 663 10.41 -22.30 -16.91
CA LEU A 663 9.16 -22.61 -17.56
C LEU A 663 9.25 -24.01 -18.17
N ALA A 664 8.25 -24.83 -17.85
CA ALA A 664 8.06 -26.16 -18.45
C ALA A 664 8.22 -26.10 -19.97
N ASN A 665 8.76 -27.17 -20.57
CA ASN A 665 8.98 -27.24 -22.03
C ASN A 665 7.68 -27.08 -22.85
N THR A 666 6.53 -27.29 -22.22
CA THR A 666 5.20 -27.06 -22.81
C THR A 666 4.85 -25.58 -22.94
N HIS A 667 5.47 -24.68 -22.17
CA HIS A 667 5.13 -23.26 -22.13
C HIS A 667 5.51 -22.55 -23.45
N PRO A 668 4.65 -21.66 -24.01
CA PRO A 668 4.91 -20.98 -25.28
C PRO A 668 6.25 -20.24 -25.35
N ILE A 669 6.61 -19.50 -24.29
CA ILE A 669 7.90 -18.79 -24.18
C ILE A 669 9.09 -19.75 -24.20
N ALA A 670 8.98 -20.88 -23.48
CA ALA A 670 10.02 -21.90 -23.49
C ALA A 670 10.20 -22.49 -24.89
N LYS A 671 9.10 -22.84 -25.58
CA LYS A 671 9.13 -23.32 -26.97
C LYS A 671 9.76 -22.30 -27.92
N ALA A 672 9.44 -21.02 -27.77
CA ALA A 672 10.01 -19.95 -28.59
C ALA A 672 11.52 -19.80 -28.36
N ILE A 673 11.99 -19.86 -27.11
CA ILE A 673 13.42 -19.79 -26.78
C ILE A 673 14.16 -21.01 -27.34
N THR A 674 13.64 -22.23 -27.14
CA THR A 674 14.25 -23.46 -27.67
C THR A 674 14.32 -23.44 -29.19
N ARG A 675 13.29 -22.93 -29.88
CA ARG A 675 13.28 -22.75 -31.34
C ARG A 675 14.36 -21.75 -31.82
N ILE A 676 14.64 -20.71 -31.05
CA ILE A 676 15.68 -19.72 -31.37
C ILE A 676 17.08 -20.29 -31.12
N GLN A 677 17.25 -21.07 -30.05
CA GLN A 677 18.50 -21.78 -29.77
C GLN A 677 18.83 -22.80 -30.86
N SER A 678 17.84 -23.54 -31.38
CA SER A 678 18.05 -24.51 -32.46
C SER A 678 18.29 -23.84 -33.83
N THR A 679 17.67 -22.69 -34.10
CA THR A 679 17.85 -21.96 -35.38
C THR A 679 19.14 -21.16 -35.46
N ASN A 680 19.77 -20.78 -34.34
CA ASN A 680 21.10 -20.15 -34.33
C ASN A 680 22.23 -21.05 -34.87
N LEU A 681 22.00 -22.35 -35.06
CA LEU A 681 22.93 -23.25 -35.75
C LEU A 681 22.91 -23.11 -37.29
N GLN A 682 21.88 -22.48 -37.86
CA GLN A 682 21.80 -22.19 -39.30
C GLN A 682 21.68 -20.68 -39.52
N ARG A 683 22.80 -20.07 -39.96
CA ARG A 683 22.92 -18.65 -40.37
C ARG A 683 21.73 -18.19 -41.23
N SER A 684 20.71 -17.60 -40.61
CA SER A 684 19.62 -16.95 -41.33
C SER A 684 20.05 -15.56 -41.80
N LYS A 685 19.91 -15.28 -43.11
CA LYS A 685 20.31 -14.06 -43.81
C LYS A 685 19.43 -12.82 -43.51
N LYS A 686 18.50 -12.85 -42.54
CA LYS A 686 17.64 -11.70 -42.17
C LYS A 686 17.89 -11.25 -40.71
N PRO A 687 18.70 -10.20 -40.45
CA PRO A 687 19.25 -9.88 -39.13
C PRO A 687 18.34 -9.09 -38.15
N ASN A 688 17.04 -8.90 -38.45
CA ASN A 688 16.23 -7.89 -37.76
C ASN A 688 14.98 -8.38 -36.99
N GLN A 689 14.53 -9.63 -37.10
CA GLN A 689 13.25 -10.04 -36.49
C GLN A 689 13.33 -10.67 -35.08
N HIS A 690 14.52 -11.07 -34.59
CA HIS A 690 14.64 -11.78 -33.30
C HIS A 690 15.67 -11.21 -32.31
N ARG A 691 16.08 -9.93 -32.44
CA ARG A 691 17.16 -9.34 -31.61
C ARG A 691 16.90 -9.36 -30.10
N GLN A 692 15.64 -9.19 -29.66
CA GLN A 692 15.31 -9.17 -28.23
C GLN A 692 15.44 -10.55 -27.58
N LEU A 693 14.88 -11.58 -28.21
CA LEU A 693 14.96 -12.95 -27.72
C LEU A 693 16.41 -13.47 -27.78
N GLN A 694 17.19 -13.05 -28.78
CA GLN A 694 18.64 -13.32 -28.83
C GLN A 694 19.38 -12.61 -27.68
N THR A 695 19.04 -11.36 -27.34
CA THR A 695 19.62 -10.63 -26.21
C THR A 695 19.30 -11.31 -24.88
N ILE A 696 18.06 -11.75 -24.69
CA ILE A 696 17.63 -12.53 -23.52
C ILE A 696 18.39 -13.86 -23.47
N THR A 697 18.51 -14.56 -24.60
CA THR A 697 19.22 -15.85 -24.69
C THR A 697 20.71 -15.70 -24.42
N ASN A 698 21.35 -14.66 -24.94
CA ASN A 698 22.78 -14.37 -24.72
C ASN A 698 23.05 -13.87 -23.28
N ALA A 699 22.03 -13.33 -22.60
CA ALA A 699 22.10 -12.95 -21.21
C ALA A 699 21.97 -14.15 -20.24
N ILE A 700 21.57 -15.33 -20.74
CA ILE A 700 21.61 -16.59 -20.00
C ILE A 700 23.09 -16.99 -19.86
N PRO A 701 23.62 -17.15 -18.64
CA PRO A 701 24.94 -17.78 -18.46
C PRO A 701 24.91 -19.12 -19.18
N LYS A 702 25.91 -19.48 -20.00
CA LYS A 702 25.96 -20.72 -20.82
C LYS A 702 25.58 -21.96 -20.00
N ASN A 703 24.29 -22.24 -19.89
CA ASN A 703 23.71 -23.25 -19.04
C ASN A 703 22.69 -23.98 -19.89
N ASN A 704 22.82 -25.30 -19.98
CA ASN A 704 21.79 -26.12 -20.59
C ASN A 704 20.53 -26.05 -19.73
N LYS A 705 19.36 -25.88 -20.36
CA LYS A 705 18.06 -25.88 -19.69
C LYS A 705 17.78 -27.18 -18.92
N ARG A 706 18.45 -28.27 -19.30
CA ARG A 706 18.39 -29.57 -18.60
C ARG A 706 19.06 -29.55 -17.23
N ASP A 707 20.03 -28.65 -17.02
CA ASP A 707 20.82 -28.57 -15.80
C ASP A 707 20.32 -27.46 -14.87
N THR A 708 19.10 -26.95 -15.09
CA THR A 708 18.49 -25.90 -14.26
C THR A 708 17.21 -26.41 -13.62
N GLU A 709 16.99 -26.01 -12.37
CA GLU A 709 15.76 -26.29 -11.63
C GLU A 709 14.50 -25.95 -12.46
N GLN A 710 13.55 -26.88 -12.52
CA GLN A 710 12.29 -26.68 -13.23
C GLN A 710 11.13 -26.48 -12.26
N THR A 711 10.28 -25.51 -12.57
CA THR A 711 9.03 -25.29 -11.83
C THR A 711 7.87 -25.82 -12.67
N ILE A 712 7.05 -26.66 -12.07
CA ILE A 712 5.83 -27.18 -12.67
C ILE A 712 4.71 -26.20 -12.29
N PRO A 713 4.02 -25.56 -13.24
CA PRO A 713 2.88 -24.72 -12.92
C PRO A 713 1.83 -25.56 -12.19
N TYR A 714 1.67 -25.36 -10.88
CA TYR A 714 0.79 -26.17 -10.06
C TYR A 714 -0.31 -25.30 -9.50
N ARG A 715 -1.56 -25.64 -9.80
CA ARG A 715 -2.73 -24.90 -9.28
C ARG A 715 -3.04 -25.38 -7.87
N PHE A 716 -2.51 -24.69 -6.87
CA PHE A 716 -2.91 -24.90 -5.49
C PHE A 716 -4.33 -24.39 -5.29
N ARG A 717 -5.23 -25.25 -4.79
CA ARG A 717 -6.54 -24.78 -4.36
C ARG A 717 -6.34 -24.10 -3.01
N PRO A 718 -6.96 -22.94 -2.74
CA PRO A 718 -6.78 -22.22 -1.48
C PRO A 718 -7.14 -23.02 -0.22
N TRP A 719 -7.91 -24.11 -0.36
CA TRP A 719 -8.32 -25.02 0.70
C TRP A 719 -7.52 -26.32 0.77
N ASP A 720 -6.48 -26.50 -0.06
CA ASP A 720 -5.61 -27.67 0.04
C ASP A 720 -4.78 -27.57 1.33
N THR A 721 -5.07 -28.44 2.30
CA THR A 721 -4.35 -28.51 3.57
C THR A 721 -3.13 -29.42 3.47
N LEU A 722 -2.04 -29.04 4.12
CA LEU A 722 -0.87 -29.91 4.26
C LEU A 722 -1.19 -31.09 5.18
N ASN A 723 -0.66 -32.26 4.87
CA ASN A 723 -0.78 -33.49 5.67
C ASN A 723 0.30 -33.61 6.76
N TYR A 724 0.85 -32.47 7.19
CA TYR A 724 1.85 -32.36 8.25
C TYR A 724 1.71 -31.01 8.93
N THR A 725 2.12 -30.91 10.20
CA THR A 725 2.10 -29.65 10.95
C THR A 725 3.46 -28.97 10.91
N VAL A 726 3.45 -27.64 11.02
CA VAL A 726 4.67 -26.82 11.03
C VAL A 726 4.62 -25.88 12.22
N THR A 727 5.56 -26.02 13.15
CA THR A 727 5.66 -25.19 14.35
C THR A 727 7.02 -24.49 14.39
N VAL A 728 6.99 -23.17 14.59
CA VAL A 728 8.19 -22.34 14.77
C VAL A 728 8.03 -21.62 16.11
N SER A 729 8.94 -21.89 17.05
CA SER A 729 8.91 -21.26 18.37
C SER A 729 9.26 -19.77 18.29
N GLN A 730 8.64 -18.97 19.17
CA GLN A 730 8.96 -17.54 19.35
C GLN A 730 9.86 -17.29 20.58
N LYS A 731 10.25 -18.34 21.30
CA LYS A 731 11.10 -18.27 22.50
C LYS A 731 12.56 -17.98 22.14
N SER A 732 13.36 -17.63 23.15
CA SER A 732 14.81 -17.45 22.96
C SER A 732 15.48 -18.78 22.61
N LYS A 733 16.67 -18.73 21.97
CA LYS A 733 17.38 -19.95 21.54
C LYS A 733 17.72 -20.88 22.71
N GLU A 734 18.12 -20.32 23.85
CA GLU A 734 18.52 -21.07 25.04
C GLU A 734 17.31 -21.70 25.74
N GLU A 735 16.20 -20.96 25.86
CA GLU A 735 14.94 -21.49 26.41
C GLU A 735 14.37 -22.62 25.57
N GLU A 736 14.45 -22.51 24.24
CA GLU A 736 13.97 -23.55 23.33
C GLU A 736 14.86 -24.80 23.39
N ALA A 737 16.19 -24.65 23.46
CA ALA A 737 17.10 -25.78 23.62
C ALA A 737 16.84 -26.54 24.93
N ASN A 738 16.64 -25.81 26.04
CA ASN A 738 16.31 -26.40 27.33
C ASN A 738 14.94 -27.09 27.32
N ALA A 739 13.93 -26.45 26.71
CA ALA A 739 12.60 -27.03 26.58
C ALA A 739 12.61 -28.30 25.72
N HIS A 740 13.40 -28.30 24.63
CA HIS A 740 13.58 -29.45 23.75
C HIS A 740 14.25 -30.62 24.47
N GLN A 741 15.34 -30.37 25.21
CA GLN A 741 16.01 -31.40 26.00
C GLN A 741 15.10 -31.95 27.12
N ALA A 742 14.30 -31.10 27.77
CA ALA A 742 13.33 -31.53 28.77
C ALA A 742 12.22 -32.37 28.14
N TYR A 743 11.67 -31.93 27.00
CA TYR A 743 10.62 -32.62 26.26
C TYR A 743 11.05 -34.02 25.83
N ILE A 744 12.26 -34.15 25.25
CA ILE A 744 12.83 -35.42 24.83
C ILE A 744 12.91 -36.43 25.98
N LYS A 745 13.24 -35.99 27.20
CA LYS A 745 13.34 -36.87 28.38
C LYS A 745 11.99 -37.37 28.88
N THR A 746 10.91 -36.64 28.60
CA THR A 746 9.55 -36.92 29.12
C THR A 746 8.61 -37.57 28.10
N ARG A 747 9.11 -37.92 26.91
CA ARG A 747 8.32 -38.33 25.74
C ARG A 747 7.94 -39.81 25.75
N LEU A 748 6.82 -40.14 25.09
CA LEU A 748 6.32 -41.51 24.89
C LEU A 748 7.16 -42.29 23.84
N ASP A 749 7.06 -43.62 23.83
CA ASP A 749 7.91 -44.49 23.00
C ASP A 749 7.55 -44.54 21.50
N ASN A 750 6.37 -44.10 21.11
CA ASN A 750 5.86 -44.20 19.72
C ASN A 750 6.43 -43.15 18.75
N TYR A 751 7.54 -42.53 19.12
CA TYR A 751 7.93 -41.21 18.66
C TYR A 751 9.37 -41.27 18.14
N THR A 752 9.59 -40.83 16.90
CA THR A 752 10.91 -40.84 16.25
C THR A 752 11.37 -39.42 15.96
N THR A 753 12.64 -39.11 16.26
CA THR A 753 13.20 -37.77 16.08
C THR A 753 14.20 -37.77 14.94
N ILE A 754 14.07 -36.83 14.01
CA ILE A 754 14.96 -36.68 12.87
C ILE A 754 15.52 -35.26 12.88
N TYR A 755 16.84 -35.14 12.84
CA TYR A 755 17.52 -33.86 12.67
C TYR A 755 18.08 -33.78 11.26
N SER A 756 17.96 -32.61 10.64
CA SER A 756 18.55 -32.32 9.34
C SER A 756 19.31 -31.02 9.37
N ASP A 757 20.46 -30.97 8.70
CA ASP A 757 21.27 -29.77 8.55
C ASP A 757 21.97 -29.77 7.17
N ALA A 758 22.40 -28.60 6.72
CA ALA A 758 23.19 -28.42 5.52
C ALA A 758 24.39 -27.50 5.71
N SER A 759 25.52 -27.87 5.10
CA SER A 759 26.77 -27.15 5.26
C SER A 759 27.49 -26.89 3.94
N GLN A 760 28.32 -25.86 3.93
CA GLN A 760 29.23 -25.53 2.85
C GLN A 760 30.61 -25.19 3.42
N THR A 761 31.62 -25.96 3.04
CA THR A 761 33.02 -25.75 3.43
C THR A 761 33.79 -25.07 2.29
N GLN A 762 34.91 -24.40 2.61
CA GLN A 762 35.73 -23.72 1.59
C GLN A 762 36.46 -24.70 0.66
N GLU A 763 36.83 -25.87 1.18
CA GLU A 763 37.51 -26.95 0.43
C GLU A 763 36.52 -28.00 -0.11
N GLY A 764 35.24 -27.88 0.20
CA GLY A 764 34.20 -28.82 -0.20
C GLY A 764 33.85 -28.74 -1.69
N LYS A 765 33.49 -29.88 -2.27
CA LYS A 765 33.09 -30.01 -3.68
C LYS A 765 31.63 -29.59 -3.94
N GLY A 766 30.90 -29.18 -2.90
CA GLY A 766 29.49 -28.78 -3.01
C GLY A 766 28.84 -28.46 -1.68
N ILE A 767 27.50 -28.48 -1.67
CA ILE A 767 26.69 -28.37 -0.45
C ILE A 767 26.43 -29.78 0.07
N GLY A 768 26.86 -30.03 1.30
CA GLY A 768 26.62 -31.28 2.01
C GLY A 768 25.35 -31.19 2.84
N VAL A 769 24.62 -32.30 2.94
CA VAL A 769 23.38 -32.45 3.71
C VAL A 769 23.56 -33.64 4.63
N GLY A 770 23.25 -33.44 5.90
CA GLY A 770 23.34 -34.46 6.95
C GLY A 770 21.98 -34.72 7.57
N ILE A 771 21.69 -35.99 7.85
CA ILE A 771 20.47 -36.42 8.54
C ILE A 771 20.86 -37.39 9.64
N ALA A 772 20.33 -37.19 10.84
CA ALA A 772 20.51 -38.09 11.98
C ALA A 772 19.15 -38.43 12.58
N VAL A 773 18.85 -39.72 12.72
CA VAL A 773 17.59 -40.24 13.23
C VAL A 773 17.82 -40.93 14.56
N TYR A 774 16.98 -40.59 15.54
CA TYR A 774 17.02 -41.10 16.89
C TYR A 774 15.67 -41.74 17.26
N ASN A 775 15.72 -42.85 17.99
CA ASN A 775 14.55 -43.46 18.62
C ASN A 775 14.12 -42.69 19.89
N SER A 776 13.09 -43.19 20.60
CA SER A 776 12.63 -42.61 21.88
C SER A 776 13.71 -42.61 22.96
N THR A 777 14.63 -43.58 22.94
CA THR A 777 15.74 -43.69 23.90
C THR A 777 16.99 -42.88 23.52
N GLN A 778 16.90 -41.97 22.55
CA GLN A 778 18.01 -41.13 22.07
C GLN A 778 19.21 -41.94 21.50
N GLN A 779 18.98 -43.16 21.03
CA GLN A 779 19.97 -43.93 20.29
C GLN A 779 19.87 -43.62 18.79
N GLU A 780 21.02 -43.34 18.15
CA GLU A 780 21.10 -43.12 16.70
C GLU A 780 20.77 -44.42 15.97
N ILE A 781 19.62 -44.46 15.27
CA ILE A 781 19.17 -45.63 14.52
C ILE A 781 19.52 -45.56 13.03
N TYR A 782 19.72 -44.35 12.51
CA TYR A 782 20.06 -44.13 11.11
C TYR A 782 20.72 -42.76 10.92
N SER A 783 21.70 -42.70 10.03
CA SER A 783 22.26 -41.45 9.55
C SER A 783 22.52 -41.51 8.05
N GLU A 784 22.46 -40.34 7.40
CA GLU A 784 22.68 -40.23 5.98
C GLU A 784 23.43 -38.94 5.63
N THR A 785 24.37 -39.05 4.69
CA THR A 785 25.10 -37.94 4.08
C THR A 785 24.78 -37.84 2.60
N VAL A 786 24.57 -36.63 2.08
CA VAL A 786 24.35 -36.40 0.65
C VAL A 786 24.99 -35.09 0.20
N ASN A 787 25.76 -35.12 -0.88
CA ASN A 787 26.20 -33.91 -1.58
C ASN A 787 25.26 -33.55 -2.74
N ILE A 788 24.60 -32.39 -2.66
CA ILE A 788 23.63 -31.92 -3.68
C ILE A 788 24.26 -31.14 -4.84
N GLY A 789 25.55 -30.81 -4.76
CA GLY A 789 26.31 -30.16 -5.83
C GLY A 789 26.77 -28.73 -5.57
N GLN A 790 27.77 -28.30 -6.37
CA GLN A 790 28.42 -26.99 -6.29
C GLN A 790 27.57 -25.79 -6.76
N TYR A 791 26.49 -26.03 -7.49
CA TYR A 791 25.61 -24.97 -8.03
C TYR A 791 24.31 -24.79 -7.23
N GLN A 792 24.37 -25.17 -5.96
CA GLN A 792 23.31 -25.08 -4.97
C GLN A 792 23.70 -24.07 -3.88
N LEU A 793 22.73 -23.64 -3.07
CA LEU A 793 22.99 -22.87 -1.84
C LEU A 793 22.71 -23.75 -0.62
N VAL A 794 23.27 -23.40 0.53
CA VAL A 794 22.98 -24.07 1.82
C VAL A 794 21.47 -24.20 2.05
N TYR A 795 20.70 -23.14 1.77
CA TYR A 795 19.23 -23.16 1.82
C TYR A 795 18.58 -24.30 1.01
N ASN A 796 19.15 -24.70 -0.12
CA ASN A 796 18.63 -25.84 -0.89
C ASN A 796 19.02 -27.18 -0.26
N GLY A 797 20.18 -27.21 0.40
CA GLY A 797 20.60 -28.33 1.24
C GLY A 797 19.63 -28.56 2.39
N GLU A 798 19.19 -27.50 3.07
CA GLU A 798 18.18 -27.60 4.13
C GLU A 798 16.87 -28.19 3.63
N LEU A 799 16.40 -27.74 2.46
CA LEU A 799 15.20 -28.27 1.84
C LEU A 799 15.37 -29.75 1.47
N GLU A 800 16.53 -30.16 0.94
CA GLU A 800 16.81 -31.57 0.68
C GLU A 800 16.87 -32.38 1.98
N GLY A 801 17.52 -31.88 3.04
CA GLY A 801 17.62 -32.53 4.34
C GLY A 801 16.25 -32.83 4.94
N ILE A 802 15.38 -31.81 5.01
CA ILE A 802 14.00 -31.99 5.46
C ILE A 802 13.24 -32.95 4.53
N THR A 803 13.42 -32.85 3.21
CA THR A 803 12.73 -33.73 2.25
C THR A 803 13.11 -35.19 2.46
N ARG A 804 14.38 -35.47 2.68
CA ARG A 804 14.88 -36.82 2.92
C ARG A 804 14.45 -37.35 4.29
N ALA A 805 14.35 -36.51 5.31
CA ALA A 805 13.75 -36.87 6.59
C ALA A 805 12.29 -37.34 6.41
N PHE A 806 11.51 -36.62 5.60
CA PHE A 806 10.15 -37.02 5.23
C PHE A 806 10.12 -38.34 4.43
N GLU A 807 11.06 -38.54 3.50
CA GLU A 807 11.15 -39.79 2.72
C GLU A 807 11.56 -41.00 3.59
N TYR A 808 12.44 -40.80 4.58
CA TYR A 808 12.78 -41.80 5.58
C TYR A 808 11.55 -42.18 6.41
N ALA A 809 10.84 -41.18 6.94
CA ALA A 809 9.61 -41.40 7.69
C ALA A 809 8.55 -42.14 6.84
N ALA A 810 8.38 -41.79 5.56
CA ALA A 810 7.44 -42.48 4.67
C ALA A 810 7.79 -43.96 4.44
N LYS A 811 9.08 -44.30 4.37
CA LYS A 811 9.54 -45.69 4.22
C LYS A 811 9.29 -46.50 5.48
N ASN A 812 9.65 -45.95 6.64
CA ASN A 812 9.67 -46.68 7.92
C ASN A 812 8.42 -46.50 8.80
N ALA A 813 7.43 -45.69 8.38
CA ALA A 813 6.22 -45.46 9.16
C ALA A 813 5.43 -46.74 9.42
N THR A 814 5.09 -46.96 10.70
CA THR A 814 4.12 -47.93 11.20
C THR A 814 2.86 -47.23 11.73
N THR A 815 1.78 -47.99 11.99
CA THR A 815 0.52 -47.45 12.54
C THR A 815 0.76 -46.73 13.87
N ASP A 816 0.15 -45.55 14.04
CA ASP A 816 0.22 -44.70 15.25
C ASP A 816 1.63 -44.19 15.63
N GLN A 817 2.57 -44.23 14.68
CA GLN A 817 3.91 -43.66 14.86
C GLN A 817 3.91 -42.14 14.59
N GLU A 818 4.64 -41.42 15.44
CA GLU A 818 4.77 -39.96 15.39
C GLU A 818 6.20 -39.55 15.02
N PHE A 819 6.38 -38.87 13.89
CA PHE A 819 7.68 -38.39 13.41
C PHE A 819 7.86 -36.90 13.67
N GLU A 820 8.97 -36.52 14.31
CA GLU A 820 9.35 -35.13 14.52
C GLU A 820 10.63 -34.80 13.75
N VAL A 821 10.53 -33.90 12.78
CA VAL A 821 11.66 -33.42 11.98
C VAL A 821 12.07 -32.05 12.49
N TYR A 822 13.31 -31.94 12.97
CA TYR A 822 13.90 -30.70 13.45
C TYR A 822 14.88 -30.15 12.41
N ALA A 823 14.71 -28.86 12.10
CA ALA A 823 15.62 -28.11 11.24
C ALA A 823 15.91 -26.73 11.83
N ASP A 824 17.09 -26.20 11.58
CA ASP A 824 17.54 -24.91 12.15
C ASP A 824 17.15 -23.70 11.27
N ASN A 825 16.91 -23.95 9.98
CA ASN A 825 16.64 -22.92 9.00
C ASN A 825 15.14 -22.61 8.90
N GLN A 826 14.72 -21.57 9.63
CA GLN A 826 13.34 -21.07 9.60
C GLN A 826 12.85 -20.76 8.18
N ALA A 827 13.71 -20.24 7.28
CA ALA A 827 13.30 -19.91 5.92
C ALA A 827 12.93 -21.17 5.12
N ALA A 828 13.64 -22.28 5.32
CA ALA A 828 13.32 -23.57 4.69
C ALA A 828 12.00 -24.13 5.24
N ILE A 829 11.79 -24.05 6.55
CA ILE A 829 10.54 -24.45 7.21
C ILE A 829 9.34 -23.64 6.68
N TYR A 830 9.46 -22.31 6.62
CA TYR A 830 8.42 -21.44 6.07
C TYR A 830 8.14 -21.71 4.59
N ARG A 831 9.17 -22.09 3.81
CA ARG A 831 8.99 -22.44 2.40
C ARG A 831 8.13 -23.69 2.23
N LEU A 832 8.26 -24.67 3.12
CA LEU A 832 7.49 -25.90 3.09
C LEU A 832 6.05 -25.70 3.58
N LYS A 833 5.84 -24.80 4.55
CA LYS A 833 4.52 -24.44 5.11
C LYS A 833 3.48 -23.95 4.09
N ASN A 834 3.90 -23.22 3.06
CA ASN A 834 2.97 -22.64 2.07
C ASN A 834 3.25 -23.16 0.66
N LEU A 835 2.25 -23.79 0.05
CA LEU A 835 2.30 -24.31 -1.31
C LEU A 835 2.42 -23.16 -2.33
N SER A 836 3.50 -23.15 -3.13
CA SER A 836 3.74 -22.10 -4.15
C SER A 836 4.69 -22.52 -5.28
N ASP A 837 4.60 -21.83 -6.42
CA ASP A 837 5.47 -21.99 -7.61
C ASP A 837 6.86 -21.32 -7.45
N ASN A 838 7.26 -21.00 -6.23
CA ASN A 838 8.53 -20.35 -5.93
C ASN A 838 9.72 -21.34 -5.98
N PRO A 839 10.97 -20.85 -6.04
CA PRO A 839 12.16 -21.70 -5.95
C PRO A 839 12.08 -22.73 -4.82
N GLY A 840 12.54 -23.93 -5.10
CA GLY A 840 12.46 -25.09 -4.22
C GLY A 840 11.14 -25.88 -4.28
N GLN A 841 10.32 -25.66 -5.31
CA GLN A 841 9.04 -26.35 -5.48
C GLN A 841 9.18 -27.88 -5.55
N HIS A 842 10.24 -28.38 -6.18
CA HIS A 842 10.46 -29.82 -6.33
C HIS A 842 10.58 -30.54 -4.98
N TRP A 843 11.30 -29.96 -4.01
CA TRP A 843 11.40 -30.47 -2.64
C TRP A 843 10.05 -30.45 -1.93
N GLN A 844 9.30 -29.35 -2.05
CA GLN A 844 7.96 -29.27 -1.49
C GLN A 844 7.00 -30.36 -2.01
N LEU A 845 7.05 -30.67 -3.31
CA LEU A 845 6.25 -31.75 -3.91
C LEU A 845 6.68 -33.13 -3.41
N ARG A 846 7.98 -33.36 -3.20
CA ARG A 846 8.51 -34.58 -2.59
C ARG A 846 8.04 -34.73 -1.14
N CYS A 847 8.14 -33.68 -0.32
CA CYS A 847 7.62 -33.68 1.06
C CYS A 847 6.13 -33.98 1.09
N LEU A 848 5.34 -33.37 0.19
CA LEU A 848 3.90 -33.61 0.13
C LEU A 848 3.59 -35.07 -0.24
N LYS A 849 4.31 -35.64 -1.21
CA LYS A 849 4.17 -37.06 -1.59
C LYS A 849 4.52 -38.00 -0.43
N ALA A 850 5.59 -37.70 0.29
CA ALA A 850 6.00 -38.45 1.47
C ALA A 850 4.96 -38.34 2.61
N ALA A 851 4.52 -37.13 2.95
CA ALA A 851 3.49 -36.89 3.97
C ALA A 851 2.16 -37.59 3.65
N ASN A 852 1.74 -37.58 2.38
CA ASN A 852 0.56 -38.33 1.93
C ASN A 852 0.71 -39.84 2.14
N THR A 853 1.93 -40.37 2.02
CA THR A 853 2.23 -41.79 2.22
C THR A 853 2.24 -42.15 3.70
N ILE A 854 2.80 -41.29 4.55
CA ILE A 854 2.79 -41.40 6.02
C ILE A 854 1.34 -41.41 6.53
N ARG A 855 0.51 -40.46 6.08
CA ARG A 855 -0.90 -40.38 6.46
C ARG A 855 -1.72 -41.61 6.04
N ARG A 856 -1.42 -42.20 4.87
CA ARG A 856 -2.06 -43.46 4.42
C ARG A 856 -1.70 -44.65 5.31
N LYS A 857 -0.53 -44.63 5.93
CA LYS A 857 -0.07 -45.62 6.90
C LYS A 857 -0.55 -45.33 8.34
N GLN A 858 -1.47 -44.37 8.52
CA GLN A 858 -1.97 -43.96 9.84
C GLN A 858 -0.88 -43.45 10.80
N ALA A 859 0.18 -42.84 10.25
CA ALA A 859 1.20 -42.15 11.01
C ALA A 859 1.07 -40.63 10.81
N ASN A 860 1.71 -39.86 11.69
CA ASN A 860 1.73 -38.41 11.65
C ASN A 860 3.18 -37.89 11.59
N ILE A 861 3.34 -36.68 11.05
CA ILE A 861 4.64 -36.03 10.94
C ILE A 861 4.54 -34.54 11.27
N HIS A 862 5.52 -34.06 12.03
CA HIS A 862 5.62 -32.72 12.56
C HIS A 862 6.96 -32.11 12.13
N LEU A 863 6.91 -30.93 11.51
CA LEU A 863 8.11 -30.15 11.17
C LEU A 863 8.29 -29.05 12.21
N LEU A 864 9.39 -29.12 12.95
CA LEU A 864 9.69 -28.30 14.11
C LEU A 864 10.99 -27.52 13.88
N TRP A 865 11.07 -26.32 14.44
CA TRP A 865 12.31 -25.55 14.42
C TRP A 865 13.17 -25.90 15.64
N ALA A 866 14.46 -26.15 15.42
CA ALA A 866 15.46 -26.29 16.48
C ALA A 866 16.50 -25.16 16.41
N PRO A 867 16.97 -24.62 17.54
CA PRO A 867 18.04 -23.64 17.54
C PRO A 867 19.39 -24.28 17.17
N GLY A 868 19.99 -23.83 16.07
CA GLY A 868 21.37 -24.22 15.72
C GLY A 868 22.42 -23.66 16.70
N HIS A 869 23.51 -24.43 16.89
CA HIS A 869 24.64 -24.13 17.78
C HIS A 869 24.27 -23.95 19.27
N THR A 870 23.48 -24.87 19.82
CA THR A 870 23.03 -24.85 21.23
C THR A 870 23.19 -26.22 21.91
N ASP A 871 24.23 -26.98 21.55
CA ASP A 871 24.58 -28.28 22.15
C ASP A 871 23.45 -29.33 22.11
N ILE A 872 22.55 -29.25 21.12
CA ILE A 872 21.55 -30.28 20.86
C ILE A 872 22.26 -31.42 20.10
N VAL A 873 22.54 -32.51 20.81
CA VAL A 873 23.29 -33.68 20.30
C VAL A 873 22.89 -34.10 18.89
N GLY A 874 21.59 -34.24 18.62
CA GLY A 874 21.13 -34.66 17.29
C GLY A 874 21.31 -33.61 16.19
N ASN A 875 21.23 -32.32 16.52
CA ASN A 875 21.49 -31.23 15.58
C ASN A 875 22.99 -31.09 15.29
N GLU A 876 23.84 -31.21 16.30
CA GLU A 876 25.30 -31.23 16.13
C GLU A 876 25.77 -32.41 15.29
N ARG A 877 25.14 -33.57 15.50
CA ARG A 877 25.39 -34.76 14.68
C ARG A 877 25.02 -34.50 13.22
N ALA A 878 23.87 -33.87 12.96
CA ALA A 878 23.46 -33.50 11.61
C ALA A 878 24.43 -32.48 10.96
N ASP A 879 24.90 -31.46 11.69
CA ASP A 879 25.92 -30.49 11.24
C ASP A 879 27.24 -31.19 10.88
N TYR A 880 27.71 -32.10 11.74
CA TYR A 880 28.90 -32.90 11.48
C TYR A 880 28.76 -33.72 10.19
N LEU A 881 27.64 -34.43 10.03
CA LEU A 881 27.36 -35.22 8.83
C LEU A 881 27.27 -34.33 7.57
N ALA A 882 26.66 -33.15 7.68
CA ALA A 882 26.58 -32.20 6.59
C ALA A 882 27.98 -31.68 6.17
N LYS A 883 28.88 -31.45 7.12
CA LYS A 883 30.28 -31.08 6.84
C LYS A 883 31.05 -32.20 6.17
N GLU A 884 30.93 -33.45 6.64
CA GLU A 884 31.57 -34.60 6.00
C GLU A 884 31.05 -34.82 4.57
N ALA A 885 29.73 -34.67 4.35
CA ALA A 885 29.10 -34.77 3.04
C ALA A 885 29.67 -33.78 2.02
N THR A 886 30.24 -32.64 2.43
CA THR A 886 30.87 -31.67 1.49
C THR A 886 32.09 -32.22 0.77
N LYS A 887 32.74 -33.26 1.32
CA LYS A 887 33.92 -33.91 0.76
C LYS A 887 33.57 -34.97 -0.30
N GLU A 888 32.36 -35.51 -0.23
CA GLU A 888 31.84 -36.49 -1.19
C GLU A 888 31.65 -35.88 -2.59
N ASP A 889 31.61 -36.73 -3.61
CA ASP A 889 31.36 -36.28 -4.97
C ASP A 889 29.88 -35.86 -5.15
N PRO A 890 29.63 -34.75 -5.87
CA PRO A 890 28.29 -34.18 -5.99
C PRO A 890 27.35 -35.09 -6.79
N ARG A 891 26.18 -35.39 -6.22
CA ARG A 891 25.16 -36.26 -6.83
C ARG A 891 24.47 -35.63 -8.05
N SER A 892 24.53 -34.30 -8.18
CA SER A 892 23.87 -33.55 -9.24
C SER A 892 24.64 -32.29 -9.61
N THR A 893 24.66 -31.98 -10.90
CA THR A 893 25.23 -30.73 -11.45
C THR A 893 24.14 -29.67 -11.69
N THR A 894 22.93 -29.89 -11.16
CA THR A 894 21.79 -28.99 -11.36
C THR A 894 22.05 -27.65 -10.69
N LYS A 895 21.76 -26.56 -11.40
CA LYS A 895 21.87 -25.17 -10.95
C LYS A 895 20.53 -24.70 -10.40
N SER A 896 20.51 -24.30 -9.15
CA SER A 896 19.30 -23.72 -8.54
C SER A 896 19.02 -22.30 -9.01
N ILE A 897 17.75 -21.90 -8.93
CA ILE A 897 17.34 -20.51 -9.20
C ILE A 897 18.05 -19.54 -8.26
N ALA A 898 18.15 -19.91 -6.99
CA ALA A 898 18.77 -19.07 -5.97
C ALA A 898 20.26 -18.83 -6.30
N TYR A 899 20.99 -19.86 -6.75
CA TYR A 899 22.37 -19.74 -7.22
C TYR A 899 22.50 -18.87 -8.48
N LEU A 900 21.58 -18.98 -9.44
CA LEU A 900 21.56 -18.10 -10.62
C LEU A 900 21.32 -16.65 -10.20
N GLY A 901 20.40 -16.41 -9.26
CA GLY A 901 20.13 -15.09 -8.71
C GLY A 901 21.34 -14.47 -8.00
N THR A 902 22.10 -15.25 -7.22
CA THR A 902 23.36 -14.75 -6.60
C THR A 902 24.45 -14.50 -7.63
N THR A 903 24.52 -15.31 -8.69
CA THR A 903 25.45 -15.11 -9.82
C THR A 903 25.14 -13.82 -10.57
N ILE A 904 23.85 -13.56 -10.87
CA ILE A 904 23.42 -12.29 -11.50
C ILE A 904 23.76 -11.10 -10.62
N LYS A 905 23.56 -11.20 -9.30
CA LYS A 905 23.98 -10.16 -8.34
C LYS A 905 25.48 -9.95 -8.34
N ARG A 906 26.30 -11.01 -8.40
CA ARG A 906 27.77 -10.91 -8.53
C ARG A 906 28.16 -10.20 -9.82
N ILE A 907 27.58 -10.57 -10.97
CA ILE A 907 27.81 -9.90 -12.25
C ILE A 907 27.46 -8.41 -12.15
N GLN A 908 26.29 -8.09 -11.59
CA GLN A 908 25.85 -6.71 -11.38
C GLN A 908 26.85 -5.89 -10.55
N GLN A 909 27.37 -6.47 -9.45
CA GLN A 909 28.37 -5.83 -8.61
C GLN A 909 29.71 -5.66 -9.32
N THR A 910 30.13 -6.64 -10.12
CA THR A 910 31.34 -6.57 -10.95
C THR A 910 31.21 -5.48 -12.02
N GLU A 911 30.08 -5.39 -12.72
CA GLU A 911 29.80 -4.33 -13.69
C GLU A 911 29.84 -2.95 -13.03
N GLN A 912 29.21 -2.80 -11.87
CA GLN A 912 29.23 -1.55 -11.11
C GLN A 912 30.65 -1.17 -10.65
N ARG A 913 31.44 -2.16 -10.20
CA ARG A 913 32.84 -1.96 -9.84
C ARG A 913 33.68 -1.52 -11.04
N GLN A 914 33.52 -2.18 -12.19
CA GLN A 914 34.23 -1.81 -13.42
C GLN A 914 33.88 -0.39 -13.89
N GLU A 915 32.61 0.01 -13.81
CA GLU A 915 32.19 1.38 -14.14
C GLU A 915 32.83 2.39 -13.18
N TYR A 916 32.89 2.08 -11.89
CA TYR A 916 33.57 2.91 -10.90
C TYR A 916 35.07 3.03 -11.17
N GLU A 917 35.77 1.93 -11.41
CA GLU A 917 37.22 1.97 -11.65
C GLU A 917 37.56 2.76 -12.92
N LYS A 918 36.77 2.62 -13.99
CA LYS A 918 36.90 3.45 -15.20
C LYS A 918 36.72 4.94 -14.88
N TYR A 919 35.72 5.28 -14.07
CA TYR A 919 35.50 6.66 -13.64
C TYR A 919 36.65 7.16 -12.76
N LYS A 920 37.10 6.36 -11.79
CA LYS A 920 38.18 6.69 -10.85
C LYS A 920 39.48 6.96 -11.59
N ALA A 921 39.90 6.08 -12.50
CA ALA A 921 41.11 6.26 -13.30
C ALA A 921 41.08 7.59 -14.08
N ARG A 922 39.96 7.89 -14.75
CA ARG A 922 39.78 9.15 -15.47
C ARG A 922 39.78 10.36 -14.52
N ALA A 923 39.06 10.29 -13.41
CA ALA A 923 38.92 11.40 -12.47
C ALA A 923 40.25 11.73 -11.76
N THR A 924 41.01 10.71 -11.35
CA THR A 924 42.32 10.87 -10.71
C THR A 924 43.35 11.45 -11.69
N ALA A 925 43.30 11.07 -12.97
CA ALA A 925 44.16 11.64 -14.00
C ALA A 925 43.90 13.13 -14.22
N LEU A 926 42.64 13.57 -14.13
CA LEU A 926 42.26 14.98 -14.25
C LEU A 926 42.55 15.80 -12.98
N ASN A 927 42.28 15.24 -11.80
CA ASN A 927 42.49 15.92 -10.53
C ASN A 927 42.76 14.91 -9.40
N LYS A 928 43.99 14.90 -8.88
CA LYS A 928 44.44 14.03 -7.79
C LYS A 928 43.72 14.29 -6.46
N ALA A 929 43.07 15.44 -6.28
CA ALA A 929 42.28 15.77 -5.08
C ALA A 929 40.79 15.40 -5.17
N THR A 930 40.37 14.66 -6.20
CA THR A 930 38.96 14.27 -6.39
C THR A 930 38.49 13.26 -5.32
N TYR A 931 37.19 13.29 -5.01
CA TYR A 931 36.53 12.35 -4.09
C TYR A 931 36.96 10.87 -4.30
N SER A 932 36.92 10.39 -5.55
CA SER A 932 37.27 8.99 -5.88
C SER A 932 38.77 8.67 -5.80
N ALA A 933 39.63 9.69 -5.74
CA ALA A 933 41.06 9.51 -5.46
C ALA A 933 41.33 9.44 -3.95
N LYS A 934 40.54 10.17 -3.15
CA LYS A 934 40.68 10.24 -1.68
C LYS A 934 40.01 9.08 -0.94
N TYR A 935 38.91 8.52 -1.46
CA TYR A 935 38.12 7.51 -0.76
C TYR A 935 37.96 6.22 -1.57
N PRO A 936 38.08 5.05 -0.91
CA PRO A 936 37.87 3.75 -1.57
C PRO A 936 36.38 3.53 -1.92
N LEU A 937 36.15 2.64 -2.87
CA LEU A 937 34.81 2.22 -3.28
C LEU A 937 34.08 1.53 -2.11
N LYS A 938 32.92 2.06 -1.70
CA LYS A 938 32.02 1.40 -0.75
C LYS A 938 30.66 1.15 -1.42
N ILE A 939 30.46 -0.06 -1.94
CA ILE A 939 29.16 -0.47 -2.51
C ILE A 939 28.23 -0.84 -1.34
N SER A 940 27.26 0.02 -1.05
CA SER A 940 26.25 -0.21 -0.01
C SER A 940 24.87 -0.45 -0.64
N LYS A 941 24.12 -1.42 -0.12
CA LYS A 941 22.72 -1.67 -0.51
C LYS A 941 21.76 -0.64 0.10
N THR A 942 22.16 -0.07 1.23
CA THR A 942 21.37 0.89 2.03
C THR A 942 22.12 2.20 2.16
N ILE A 943 21.35 3.29 2.24
CA ILE A 943 21.88 4.62 2.53
C ILE A 943 22.47 4.58 3.95
N GLN A 944 23.70 5.03 4.11
CA GLN A 944 24.40 5.10 5.39
C GLN A 944 24.03 6.39 6.13
N MET A 945 22.74 6.60 6.41
CA MET A 945 22.24 7.74 7.19
C MET A 945 21.39 7.24 8.36
N PRO A 946 21.57 7.77 9.58
CA PRO A 946 20.68 7.45 10.69
C PRO A 946 19.23 7.84 10.40
N GLN A 947 18.28 7.05 10.91
CA GLN A 947 16.85 7.38 10.85
C GLN A 947 16.60 8.70 11.60
N ASN A 948 15.60 9.48 11.17
CA ASN A 948 15.24 10.80 11.74
C ASN A 948 16.27 11.94 11.59
N THR A 949 17.29 11.79 10.75
CA THR A 949 18.21 12.90 10.42
C THR A 949 17.49 14.04 9.69
N LYS A 950 17.62 15.28 10.18
CA LYS A 950 17.06 16.48 9.52
C LYS A 950 17.62 16.66 8.11
N ARG A 951 16.75 17.03 7.17
CA ARG A 951 17.08 17.16 5.74
C ARG A 951 18.20 18.15 5.44
N VAL A 952 18.20 19.31 6.12
CA VAL A 952 19.26 20.32 6.03
C VAL A 952 20.62 19.70 6.37
N THR A 953 20.68 18.96 7.48
CA THR A 953 21.90 18.35 8.02
C THR A 953 22.40 17.24 7.10
N SER A 954 21.52 16.35 6.62
CA SER A 954 21.90 15.27 5.70
C SER A 954 22.45 15.82 4.37
N SER A 955 21.83 16.88 3.84
CA SER A 955 22.25 17.48 2.58
C SER A 955 23.60 18.20 2.71
N ALA A 956 23.83 18.90 3.83
CA ALA A 956 25.12 19.50 4.15
C ALA A 956 26.21 18.44 4.32
N PHE A 957 25.90 17.32 5.00
CA PHE A 957 26.83 16.19 5.14
C PHE A 957 27.28 15.65 3.78
N TYR A 958 26.35 15.33 2.87
CA TYR A 958 26.71 14.82 1.55
C TYR A 958 27.42 15.86 0.69
N SER A 959 27.11 17.15 0.84
CA SER A 959 27.79 18.25 0.15
C SER A 959 29.25 18.41 0.62
N LEU A 960 29.50 18.29 1.92
CA LEU A 960 30.85 18.27 2.51
C LEU A 960 31.62 17.02 2.07
N LYS A 961 30.96 15.85 2.12
CA LYS A 961 31.56 14.57 1.75
C LYS A 961 31.99 14.53 0.30
N LEU A 962 31.15 14.96 -0.63
CA LEU A 962 31.48 15.01 -2.06
C LEU A 962 32.42 16.16 -2.43
N GLY A 963 32.66 17.12 -1.54
CA GLY A 963 33.48 18.30 -1.83
C GLY A 963 32.79 19.33 -2.73
N HIS A 964 31.45 19.35 -2.74
CA HIS A 964 30.62 20.28 -3.51
C HIS A 964 29.57 20.90 -2.58
N GLY A 965 29.90 22.01 -1.93
CA GLY A 965 29.08 22.59 -0.86
C GLY A 965 29.29 24.09 -0.68
N TYR A 966 28.62 24.67 0.32
CA TYR A 966 28.62 26.11 0.58
C TYR A 966 29.92 26.63 1.25
N PHE A 967 31.10 26.25 0.77
CA PHE A 967 32.40 26.67 1.32
C PHE A 967 33.30 27.33 0.27
N ASN A 968 34.14 28.26 0.70
CA ASN A 968 34.86 29.23 -0.15
C ASN A 968 35.78 28.56 -1.17
N SER A 969 36.46 27.45 -0.82
CA SER A 969 37.29 26.72 -1.79
C SER A 969 36.50 26.18 -2.99
N TYR A 970 35.22 25.87 -2.82
CA TYR A 970 34.32 25.48 -3.90
C TYR A 970 33.63 26.69 -4.56
N LEU A 971 33.16 27.66 -3.78
CA LEU A 971 32.45 28.85 -4.30
C LEU A 971 33.32 29.77 -5.16
N LYS A 972 34.62 29.89 -4.85
CA LYS A 972 35.58 30.65 -5.67
C LYS A 972 35.67 30.12 -7.11
N ARG A 973 35.57 28.81 -7.30
CA ARG A 973 35.60 28.18 -8.63
C ARG A 973 34.45 28.64 -9.54
N PHE A 974 33.36 29.12 -8.95
CA PHE A 974 32.18 29.63 -9.66
C PHE A 974 32.04 31.16 -9.54
N LYS A 975 33.09 31.87 -9.11
CA LYS A 975 33.09 33.34 -8.96
C LYS A 975 31.95 33.86 -8.07
N LYS A 976 31.61 33.11 -7.01
CA LYS A 976 30.59 33.52 -6.00
C LYS A 976 31.20 34.11 -4.73
N ARG A 977 32.52 34.00 -4.58
CA ARG A 977 33.38 34.57 -3.54
C ARG A 977 34.72 34.85 -4.21
N ASP A 978 35.37 35.94 -3.84
CA ASP A 978 36.66 36.33 -4.44
C ASP A 978 37.83 35.56 -3.80
N SER A 979 37.70 35.28 -2.49
CA SER A 979 38.67 34.50 -1.72
C SER A 979 38.23 33.04 -1.51
N ASN A 980 39.21 32.12 -1.44
CA ASN A 980 39.02 30.73 -1.00
C ASN A 980 39.38 30.54 0.49
N ARG A 981 39.78 31.63 1.17
CA ARG A 981 40.17 31.60 2.56
C ARG A 981 38.96 31.60 3.49
N CYS A 982 39.12 30.98 4.63
CA CYS A 982 38.22 31.05 5.77
C CYS A 982 38.56 32.32 6.58
N THR A 983 37.68 32.75 7.48
CA THR A 983 37.95 33.86 8.41
C THR A 983 39.22 33.62 9.26
N CYS A 984 39.56 32.35 9.50
CA CYS A 984 40.82 31.95 10.12
C CYS A 984 42.04 31.92 9.18
N GLN A 985 41.97 32.61 8.02
CA GLN A 985 43.01 32.75 6.99
C GLN A 985 43.46 31.48 6.23
N ASN A 986 43.11 30.28 6.72
CA ASN A 986 43.34 29.00 6.04
C ASN A 986 42.38 28.76 4.86
N ILE A 987 42.75 27.91 3.91
CA ILE A 987 41.86 27.54 2.79
C ILE A 987 40.62 26.81 3.34
N GLN A 988 39.43 27.31 3.01
CA GLN A 988 38.17 26.77 3.53
C GLN A 988 37.75 25.50 2.78
N THR A 989 38.38 24.36 3.10
CA THR A 989 38.03 23.02 2.62
C THR A 989 37.14 22.28 3.63
N PRO A 990 36.39 21.23 3.23
CA PRO A 990 35.66 20.38 4.17
C PRO A 990 36.57 19.78 5.24
N GLU A 991 37.78 19.42 4.85
CA GLU A 991 38.83 18.90 5.73
C GLU A 991 39.24 19.94 6.79
N HIS A 992 39.51 21.18 6.36
CA HIS A 992 39.79 22.28 7.28
C HIS A 992 38.63 22.56 8.24
N LEU A 993 37.40 22.64 7.74
CA LEU A 993 36.21 22.93 8.56
C LEU A 993 35.95 21.86 9.63
N LEU A 994 36.09 20.58 9.26
CA LEU A 994 35.80 19.46 10.15
C LEU A 994 36.95 19.14 11.12
N LEU A 995 38.21 19.35 10.72
CA LEU A 995 39.37 18.89 11.49
C LEU A 995 40.18 20.02 12.14
N TYR A 996 40.38 21.15 11.46
CA TYR A 996 41.47 22.09 11.81
C TYR A 996 41.03 23.52 12.14
N CYS A 997 39.82 23.95 11.76
CA CYS A 997 39.41 25.35 11.87
C CYS A 997 39.25 25.81 13.32
N HIS A 998 40.07 26.76 13.80
CA HIS A 998 40.04 27.17 15.21
C HIS A 998 38.68 27.70 15.70
N LEU A 999 37.87 28.25 14.79
CA LEU A 999 36.52 28.79 15.10
C LEU A 999 35.54 27.73 15.63
N TYR A 1000 35.79 26.44 15.38
CA TYR A 1000 34.94 25.35 15.83
C TYR A 1000 35.62 24.44 16.87
N LYS A 1001 36.64 24.95 17.57
CA LYS A 1001 37.41 24.18 18.56
C LYS A 1001 36.52 23.58 19.64
N ASP A 1002 35.57 24.34 20.18
CA ASP A 1002 34.69 23.85 21.26
C ASP A 1002 33.67 22.83 20.78
N HIS A 1003 33.04 23.05 19.62
CA HIS A 1003 32.16 22.06 19.01
C HIS A 1003 32.88 20.76 18.62
N ARG A 1004 34.17 20.83 18.27
CA ARG A 1004 35.00 19.63 18.01
C ARG A 1004 35.29 18.83 19.28
N LYS A 1005 35.30 19.43 20.47
CA LYS A 1005 35.46 18.67 21.74
C LYS A 1005 34.33 17.65 21.90
N THR A 1006 33.08 18.06 21.63
CA THR A 1006 31.91 17.17 21.65
C THR A 1006 32.01 16.06 20.59
N LEU A 1007 32.45 16.39 19.38
CA LEU A 1007 32.70 15.40 18.31
C LEU A 1007 33.77 14.38 18.71
N LEU A 1008 34.85 14.83 19.38
CA LEU A 1008 35.94 13.98 19.87
C LEU A 1008 35.47 13.03 20.99
N GLN A 1009 34.62 13.51 21.90
CA GLN A 1009 34.02 12.68 22.95
C GLN A 1009 33.19 11.53 22.37
N THR A 1010 32.40 11.77 21.32
CA THR A 1010 31.60 10.73 20.64
C THR A 1010 32.47 9.65 19.97
N ILE A 1011 33.68 10.01 19.52
CA ILE A 1011 34.59 9.12 18.77
C ILE A 1011 35.54 8.33 19.69
N LYS A 1012 35.45 8.51 21.02
CA LYS A 1012 36.25 7.79 22.03
C LYS A 1012 37.76 7.82 21.73
N HIS A 1013 38.33 9.01 21.48
CA HIS A 1013 39.78 9.25 21.34
C HIS A 1013 40.53 8.56 20.18
N ARG A 1014 39.84 8.03 19.15
CA ARG A 1014 40.52 7.58 17.90
C ARG A 1014 41.12 8.78 17.14
N PRO A 1015 42.23 8.60 16.38
CA PRO A 1015 42.79 9.67 15.56
C PRO A 1015 41.73 10.15 14.55
N VAL A 1016 41.33 11.41 14.67
CA VAL A 1016 40.25 11.97 13.85
C VAL A 1016 40.77 12.21 12.44
N THR A 1017 40.40 11.29 11.55
CA THR A 1017 40.70 11.39 10.12
C THR A 1017 39.40 11.60 9.34
N LEU A 1018 39.51 12.25 8.17
CA LEU A 1018 38.36 12.52 7.31
C LEU A 1018 37.63 11.22 6.85
N PRO A 1019 38.31 10.10 6.53
CA PRO A 1019 37.66 8.82 6.25
C PRO A 1019 36.87 8.27 7.44
N LEU A 1020 37.39 8.40 8.67
CA LEU A 1020 36.70 7.94 9.88
C LEU A 1020 35.35 8.68 10.03
N LEU A 1021 35.38 10.01 9.90
CA LEU A 1021 34.19 10.87 10.02
C LEU A 1021 33.13 10.62 8.93
N LEU A 1022 33.54 10.34 7.69
CA LEU A 1022 32.60 10.32 6.56
C LEU A 1022 32.16 8.91 6.13
N HIS A 1023 32.83 7.84 6.56
CA HIS A 1023 32.56 6.46 6.11
C HIS A 1023 32.25 5.45 7.22
N THR A 1024 32.42 5.80 8.51
CA THR A 1024 32.02 4.92 9.63
C THR A 1024 30.71 5.37 10.24
N SER A 1025 29.90 4.43 10.76
CA SER A 1025 28.60 4.76 11.39
C SER A 1025 28.77 5.75 12.55
N ILE A 1026 29.72 5.46 13.45
CA ILE A 1026 30.07 6.31 14.59
C ILE A 1026 30.53 7.70 14.13
N GLY A 1027 31.39 7.77 13.12
CA GLY A 1027 31.88 9.04 12.57
C GLY A 1027 30.79 9.86 11.88
N ILE A 1028 29.87 9.21 11.16
CA ILE A 1028 28.74 9.85 10.50
C ILE A 1028 27.81 10.50 11.54
N GLU A 1029 27.47 9.78 12.60
CA GLU A 1029 26.64 10.31 13.70
C GLU A 1029 27.31 11.52 14.38
N ALA A 1030 28.60 11.40 14.71
CA ALA A 1030 29.36 12.50 15.29
C ALA A 1030 29.43 13.72 14.36
N THR A 1031 29.61 13.50 13.05
CA THR A 1031 29.63 14.57 12.04
C THR A 1031 28.26 15.22 11.88
N LEU A 1032 27.16 14.46 11.94
CA LEU A 1032 25.80 14.99 11.86
C LEU A 1032 25.46 15.84 13.09
N ALA A 1033 25.86 15.41 14.29
CA ALA A 1033 25.73 16.20 15.51
C ALA A 1033 26.52 17.52 15.40
N PHE A 1034 27.76 17.46 14.91
CA PHE A 1034 28.60 18.63 14.66
C PHE A 1034 28.02 19.59 13.62
N ILE A 1035 27.45 19.10 12.51
CA ILE A 1035 26.77 19.95 11.53
C ILE A 1035 25.49 20.56 12.13
N THR A 1036 24.79 19.84 13.00
CA THR A 1036 23.55 20.34 13.61
C THR A 1036 23.83 21.49 14.58
N SER A 1037 24.92 21.43 15.35
CA SER A 1037 25.34 22.50 16.26
C SER A 1037 25.95 23.71 15.52
N THR A 1038 26.84 23.46 14.57
CA THR A 1038 27.59 24.53 13.86
C THR A 1038 26.88 25.11 12.65
N ARG A 1039 25.91 24.37 12.10
CA ARG A 1039 25.25 24.62 10.80
C ARG A 1039 26.21 24.61 9.60
N ILE A 1040 27.45 24.13 9.74
CA ILE A 1040 28.46 24.16 8.66
C ILE A 1040 27.95 23.48 7.38
N GLY A 1041 28.25 24.10 6.23
CA GLY A 1041 27.87 23.57 4.93
C GLY A 1041 26.38 23.70 4.59
N THR A 1042 25.58 24.35 5.45
CA THR A 1042 24.19 24.70 5.18
C THR A 1042 24.09 26.09 4.52
N ARG A 1043 22.94 26.38 3.89
CA ARG A 1043 22.70 27.71 3.29
C ARG A 1043 22.64 28.82 4.34
N LYS A 1044 22.03 28.56 5.51
CA LYS A 1044 22.00 29.53 6.63
C LYS A 1044 23.41 29.91 7.09
N TRP A 1045 24.31 28.93 7.14
CA TRP A 1045 25.72 29.19 7.49
C TRP A 1045 26.44 30.03 6.43
N TYR A 1046 26.14 29.84 5.16
CA TYR A 1046 26.68 30.68 4.08
C TYR A 1046 26.16 32.12 4.11
N LEU A 1047 24.86 32.31 4.33
CA LEU A 1047 24.24 33.64 4.40
C LEU A 1047 24.67 34.43 5.64
N GLY A 1048 25.02 33.75 6.73
CA GLY A 1048 25.50 34.38 7.96
C GLY A 1048 27.00 34.73 7.97
N GLN A 1049 27.75 34.42 6.91
CA GLN A 1049 29.16 34.81 6.80
C GLN A 1049 29.26 36.24 6.25
N PRO A 1050 30.06 37.13 6.88
CA PRO A 1050 30.26 38.48 6.37
C PRO A 1050 30.69 38.43 4.89
N THR A 1051 29.98 39.18 4.04
CA THR A 1051 30.35 39.40 2.64
C THR A 1051 31.33 40.56 2.58
N GLU A 1052 32.46 40.38 1.89
CA GLU A 1052 33.51 41.41 1.74
C GLU A 1052 32.98 42.72 1.11
N ASP A 1053 31.79 42.70 0.50
CA ASP A 1053 31.12 43.87 -0.06
C ASP A 1053 30.64 44.91 1.00
N LEU A 1054 30.52 44.53 2.28
CA LEU A 1054 30.12 45.46 3.36
C LEU A 1054 31.28 46.24 3.98
N GLN A 1055 32.51 46.08 3.46
CA GLN A 1055 33.69 46.82 3.92
C GLN A 1055 34.16 47.92 2.93
N ARG A 1056 33.44 48.17 1.83
CA ARG A 1056 33.81 49.22 0.86
C ARG A 1056 33.10 50.56 1.04
N ASP A 1057 32.06 50.64 1.87
CA ASP A 1057 31.30 51.88 2.12
C ASP A 1057 31.62 52.55 3.47
N THR A 1058 32.73 52.16 4.11
CA THR A 1058 33.26 52.86 5.30
C THR A 1058 34.77 53.04 5.18
N VAL A 1059 35.17 53.97 4.30
CA VAL A 1059 36.39 54.79 4.42
C VAL A 1059 36.04 56.18 3.94
#